data_AF-A0A848FCC3-F1
#
_entry.id   AF-A0A848FCC3-F1
#
_cell.length_a   1.000
_cell.length_b   1.000
_cell.length_c   1.000
_cell.angle_alpha   90.00
_cell.angle_beta   90.00
_cell.angle_gamma   90.00
#
_symmetry.space_group_name_H-M   'P 1'
#
loop_
_entity.id
_entity.type
_entity.pdbx_description
1 polymer ?
#
loop_
_entity_poly.entity_id
_entity_poly.type
_entity_poly.pdbx_seq_one_letter_code
_entity_poly.pdbx_strand_id
1 'polypeptide(L)'
;MNLGETTAEQQAAGRCAYRDYRATLLTTVATKLPAGNRYSGWHGPDDAAAEPEHTFSVFRHRIEALREHLYYHYYDSWHGLVEDPDALARRALAIPGDLRLSYPLAVRIFHAVLGIFTPARVALWIAKHQLRGVRSYRGRQLVFAALVRRWFTSGRQLEYTPALDFIFRHAQGPASHELLQSLEHKDLCWLRACYKVGERSMAQLASRLKGPLEGNDGPLVELLVDEGVICSAEELTAWPCRCRPAYLRVIDRHSQQDFASARTIVRRLVQLGVAPGAIVNACQGGTPDFQPRQFEENLALLEAHRIEVRPLAEAVGKLLWTAPAARWRFLLDILKLNDAAELARFTDFLAAHAEPNARLANALIERGTSPQGLAACQSVLMLDTRDSEAPVHALQRIAGPPFSFGAEDFGHVRGYARDSSSLDTFLDALARHSLTAPAEVLAFERCYQAFQSEWLSPLLDVAVPRRGQATAAELADWVYRAGRIGHVEACAIGAHLLGLRSLPDLERLLAVAPLGASVLRYLIVDKRLATLKSLLDWFYDRAAGVLEMKLWRPLGDFERFSLDDAFDRCCYTRVSHNISCLHEAAHSRVQALLGPRPLGLDATALAAYDEARQQVIETQRRAVLEDAGRIMPMTGGVLFTSLLEVASPEQAEARLAVVAPLLDELLAGRGPTDPTLADIEAEAVALVYETTPGNVEQLWSSVTGRQSDLASLVLADHYPMRWRKVHRRLRDGAQLNIKNLSAIARLPALVSNIRAHWSSSMFDACKGLRPSQFRAAADVDGLAHHLAVLCSLAYGDEQVDGNLRRWEQIRESLLAGSVPYEELEQLQTFIDTTLPDALAVLASSRLGRLSDNDARLLERQLGAPVPDDVAGMAARLQSAIAATLHKVQTTSRRWLARERGKFPKVRDGQAETVLRAIASKAPATFFARQAVALCTRYNVDMWKEPRHSHLVVFDPAQRCMAGMAMLFLEVVPAIDPERPALIIRALNPVARYASQHDVATIVDAFFDTALSIAADNALAAVAFPGDGGMDLLSNVPAVQRDIQKRYVGRAGRYLSHKAMPSAHGRRLDRPARVDAPFDGYARGGGGNVSSLYVIWRGGEQALPASSADPSQRQEAAWTTTA
;
A
#
# COMPACT_ATOMS: atom_id res chain seq x y z
N MET A 1 -81.59 -43.74 -6.63
CA MET A 1 -82.57 -43.45 -5.56
C MET A 1 -81.92 -42.53 -4.54
N ASN A 2 -82.62 -41.44 -4.26
CA ASN A 2 -82.52 -40.48 -3.16
C ASN A 2 -81.35 -39.48 -3.06
N LEU A 3 -81.77 -38.22 -3.26
CA LEU A 3 -81.33 -36.95 -2.66
C LEU A 3 -80.10 -36.31 -3.34
N GLY A 4 -80.24 -35.23 -4.13
CA GLY A 4 -81.19 -34.13 -3.97
C GLY A 4 -80.71 -33.19 -2.88
N GLU A 5 -80.54 -31.92 -3.23
CA GLU A 5 -80.33 -30.81 -2.30
C GLU A 5 -79.03 -30.83 -1.49
N THR A 6 -77.89 -30.53 -2.14
CA THR A 6 -77.01 -29.55 -1.48
C THR A 6 -77.75 -28.23 -1.49
N THR A 7 -78.52 -27.99 -0.44
CA THR A 7 -79.31 -26.78 -0.25
C THR A 7 -78.48 -25.54 -0.56
N ALA A 8 -79.11 -24.48 -1.09
CA ALA A 8 -78.45 -23.18 -1.21
C ALA A 8 -77.76 -22.77 0.11
N GLU A 9 -78.29 -23.26 1.24
CA GLU A 9 -77.71 -23.21 2.58
C GLU A 9 -76.37 -23.95 2.73
N GLN A 10 -76.18 -25.18 2.21
CA GLN A 10 -74.87 -25.86 2.26
C GLN A 10 -73.80 -25.16 1.41
N GLN A 11 -74.17 -24.62 0.24
CA GLN A 11 -73.25 -23.82 -0.58
C GLN A 11 -73.01 -22.41 0.00
N ALA A 12 -73.96 -21.84 0.73
CA ALA A 12 -73.81 -20.59 1.48
C ALA A 12 -72.94 -20.80 2.72
N ALA A 13 -73.18 -21.87 3.48
CA ALA A 13 -72.39 -22.28 4.64
C ALA A 13 -70.93 -22.57 4.25
N GLY A 14 -70.69 -23.29 3.16
CA GLY A 14 -69.33 -23.51 2.62
C GLY A 14 -68.66 -22.24 2.05
N ARG A 15 -69.44 -21.21 1.68
CA ARG A 15 -68.90 -19.89 1.29
C ARG A 15 -68.59 -19.02 2.50
N CYS A 16 -69.41 -19.07 3.56
CA CYS A 16 -69.16 -18.40 4.83
C CYS A 16 -67.94 -19.02 5.54
N ALA A 17 -67.89 -20.35 5.67
CA ALA A 17 -66.75 -21.05 6.27
C ALA A 17 -65.42 -20.73 5.55
N TYR A 18 -65.42 -20.63 4.22
CA TYR A 18 -64.22 -20.21 3.48
C TYR A 18 -63.86 -18.73 3.68
N ARG A 19 -64.86 -17.84 3.82
CA ARG A 19 -64.63 -16.42 4.11
C ARG A 19 -64.02 -16.24 5.50
N ASP A 20 -64.51 -16.96 6.50
CA ASP A 20 -64.00 -16.92 7.87
C ASP A 20 -62.60 -17.52 7.96
N TYR A 21 -62.38 -18.68 7.31
CA TYR A 21 -61.06 -19.28 7.17
C TYR A 21 -60.05 -18.33 6.51
N ARG A 22 -60.45 -17.68 5.40
CA ARG A 22 -59.62 -16.70 4.68
C ARG A 22 -59.35 -15.47 5.55
N ALA A 23 -60.34 -14.97 6.29
CA ALA A 23 -60.17 -13.83 7.17
C ALA A 23 -59.15 -14.13 8.28
N THR A 24 -59.31 -15.26 8.98
CA THR A 24 -58.41 -15.72 10.06
C THR A 24 -56.98 -15.95 9.57
N LEU A 25 -56.80 -16.53 8.39
CA LEU A 25 -55.47 -16.70 7.81
C LEU A 25 -54.85 -15.38 7.36
N LEU A 26 -55.63 -14.44 6.82
CA LEU A 26 -55.13 -13.11 6.47
C LEU A 26 -54.68 -12.35 7.72
N THR A 27 -55.38 -12.47 8.86
CA THR A 27 -54.91 -11.93 10.15
C THR A 27 -53.65 -12.65 10.64
N THR A 28 -53.57 -13.96 10.48
CA THR A 28 -52.39 -14.76 10.88
C THR A 28 -51.15 -14.43 10.04
N VAL A 29 -51.32 -14.22 8.73
CA VAL A 29 -50.25 -13.76 7.83
C VAL A 29 -49.84 -12.34 8.20
N ALA A 30 -50.78 -11.47 8.57
CA ALA A 30 -50.49 -10.11 9.03
C ALA A 30 -49.74 -10.06 10.39
N THR A 31 -49.93 -11.03 11.29
CA THR A 31 -49.27 -11.08 12.60
C THR A 31 -47.96 -11.88 12.64
N LYS A 32 -47.80 -12.92 11.80
CA LYS A 32 -46.56 -13.72 11.69
C LYS A 32 -45.50 -13.12 10.77
N LEU A 33 -45.82 -12.09 9.99
CA LEU A 33 -44.81 -11.26 9.34
C LEU A 33 -44.16 -10.40 10.44
N PRO A 34 -42.87 -10.61 10.81
CA PRO A 34 -42.21 -9.65 11.67
C PRO A 34 -42.28 -8.29 10.99
N ALA A 35 -42.47 -7.21 11.74
CA ALA A 35 -42.39 -5.85 11.22
C ALA A 35 -41.06 -5.56 10.46
N GLY A 36 -40.05 -6.43 10.61
CA GLY A 36 -38.79 -6.43 9.87
C GLY A 36 -38.67 -7.38 8.66
N ASN A 37 -39.74 -8.07 8.20
CA ASN A 37 -39.70 -8.89 6.98
C ASN A 37 -40.72 -8.41 5.94
N ARG A 38 -40.89 -7.09 5.86
CA ARG A 38 -40.93 -6.43 4.57
C ARG A 38 -39.66 -6.82 3.82
N TYR A 39 -39.73 -7.83 2.96
CA TYR A 39 -38.78 -7.96 1.84
C TYR A 39 -39.05 -6.83 0.80
N SER A 40 -39.33 -5.62 1.27
CA SER A 40 -38.97 -4.34 0.65
C SER A 40 -37.76 -3.84 1.43
N GLY A 41 -36.58 -4.17 0.91
CA GLY A 41 -35.34 -3.58 1.40
C GLY A 41 -35.45 -2.06 1.28
N TRP A 42 -35.14 -1.37 2.37
CA TRP A 42 -34.68 0.02 2.38
C TRP A 42 -35.51 1.04 1.59
N HIS A 43 -36.65 1.45 2.14
CA HIS A 43 -37.06 2.85 2.01
C HIS A 43 -36.41 3.61 3.16
N GLY A 44 -35.58 4.60 2.83
CA GLY A 44 -35.14 5.61 3.80
C GLY A 44 -36.35 6.42 4.30
N PRO A 45 -36.21 7.15 5.41
CA PRO A 45 -37.31 7.87 6.06
C PRO A 45 -37.93 9.05 5.26
N ASP A 46 -37.57 9.27 4.00
CA ASP A 46 -38.00 10.44 3.20
C ASP A 46 -39.08 10.18 2.13
N ASP A 47 -39.54 8.94 1.92
CA ASP A 47 -40.63 8.65 0.97
C ASP A 47 -42.02 8.84 1.63
N ALA A 48 -42.34 10.06 2.06
CA ALA A 48 -43.64 10.42 2.63
C ALA A 48 -44.71 10.80 1.57
N ALA A 49 -44.44 10.60 0.27
CA ALA A 49 -45.32 11.03 -0.81
C ALA A 49 -45.60 9.94 -1.88
N ALA A 50 -45.57 8.66 -1.51
CA ALA A 50 -46.08 7.62 -2.40
C ALA A 50 -47.62 7.71 -2.43
N GLU A 51 -48.19 7.89 -3.62
CA GLU A 51 -49.64 7.81 -3.85
C GLU A 51 -50.20 6.50 -3.23
N PRO A 52 -51.44 6.53 -2.69
CA PRO A 52 -52.02 5.35 -2.05
C PRO A 52 -52.04 4.18 -3.03
N GLU A 53 -51.30 3.11 -2.72
CA GLU A 53 -51.28 1.88 -3.52
C GLU A 53 -52.72 1.48 -3.87
N HIS A 54 -53.00 1.37 -5.16
CA HIS A 54 -54.33 1.06 -5.67
C HIS A 54 -54.91 -0.16 -4.94
N THR A 55 -56.12 -0.05 -4.38
CA THR A 55 -56.69 -1.03 -3.44
C THR A 55 -56.66 -2.47 -3.97
N PHE A 56 -56.84 -2.64 -5.28
CA PHE A 56 -56.76 -3.96 -5.94
C PHE A 56 -55.35 -4.57 -5.97
N SER A 57 -54.30 -3.75 -6.07
CA SER A 57 -52.90 -4.18 -5.96
C SER A 57 -52.63 -4.76 -4.57
N VAL A 58 -53.05 -4.03 -3.54
CA VAL A 58 -52.93 -4.44 -2.13
C VAL A 58 -53.70 -5.75 -1.88
N PHE A 59 -54.92 -5.87 -2.41
CA PHE A 59 -55.69 -7.11 -2.31
C PHE A 59 -55.03 -8.28 -3.02
N ARG A 60 -54.41 -8.06 -4.18
CA ARG A 60 -53.71 -9.10 -4.94
C ARG A 60 -52.49 -9.60 -4.19
N HIS A 61 -51.65 -8.70 -3.67
CA HIS A 61 -50.49 -9.05 -2.85
C HIS A 61 -50.90 -9.82 -1.59
N ARG A 62 -51.97 -9.40 -0.91
CA ARG A 62 -52.51 -10.12 0.26
C ARG A 62 -52.97 -11.55 -0.09
N ILE A 63 -53.61 -11.73 -1.24
CA ILE A 63 -54.02 -13.07 -1.71
C ILE A 63 -52.81 -13.93 -2.10
N GLU A 64 -51.78 -13.33 -2.70
CA GLU A 64 -50.55 -14.04 -3.05
C GLU A 64 -49.76 -14.45 -1.80
N ALA A 65 -49.62 -13.56 -0.81
CA ALA A 65 -49.01 -13.85 0.49
C ALA A 65 -49.77 -14.95 1.25
N LEU A 66 -51.11 -14.92 1.24
CA LEU A 66 -51.95 -15.99 1.79
C LEU A 66 -51.62 -17.34 1.15
N ARG A 67 -51.55 -17.40 -0.18
CA ARG A 67 -51.26 -18.63 -0.93
C ARG A 67 -49.84 -19.12 -0.72
N GLU A 68 -48.89 -18.20 -0.56
CA GLU A 68 -47.51 -18.52 -0.23
C GLU A 68 -47.37 -19.10 1.18
N HIS A 69 -48.06 -18.50 2.15
CA HIS A 69 -48.12 -19.05 3.51
C HIS A 69 -48.68 -20.47 3.52
N LEU A 70 -49.79 -20.70 2.82
CA LEU A 70 -50.37 -22.05 2.68
C LEU A 70 -49.43 -23.01 1.95
N TYR A 71 -48.72 -22.56 0.91
CA TYR A 71 -47.72 -23.39 0.25
C TYR A 71 -46.65 -23.88 1.23
N TYR A 72 -45.99 -22.99 1.97
CA TYR A 72 -44.95 -23.38 2.94
C TYR A 72 -45.49 -24.14 4.15
N HIS A 73 -46.77 -23.98 4.49
CA HIS A 73 -47.39 -24.77 5.55
C HIS A 73 -47.50 -26.26 5.17
N TYR A 74 -47.87 -26.55 3.92
CA TYR A 74 -48.05 -27.93 3.43
C TYR A 74 -46.83 -28.52 2.71
N TYR A 75 -45.83 -27.71 2.39
CA TYR A 75 -44.61 -28.11 1.67
C TYR A 75 -43.41 -28.28 2.60
N ASP A 76 -42.75 -29.44 2.53
CA ASP A 76 -41.43 -29.68 3.14
C ASP A 76 -40.42 -30.06 2.05
N SER A 77 -39.27 -29.37 2.07
CA SER A 77 -38.12 -29.60 1.20
C SER A 77 -37.63 -31.06 1.14
N TRP A 78 -37.75 -31.84 2.22
CA TRP A 78 -37.27 -33.23 2.28
C TRP A 78 -38.33 -34.26 1.84
N HIS A 79 -39.60 -34.05 2.21
CA HIS A 79 -40.67 -35.04 2.05
C HIS A 79 -41.71 -34.69 0.94
N GLY A 80 -41.67 -33.46 0.42
CA GLY A 80 -42.52 -32.94 -0.66
C GLY A 80 -43.86 -32.40 -0.18
N LEU A 81 -44.66 -33.22 0.52
CA LEU A 81 -45.95 -32.82 1.11
C LEU A 81 -45.96 -33.29 2.56
N VAL A 82 -46.19 -32.38 3.51
CA VAL A 82 -46.23 -32.68 4.96
C VAL A 82 -47.53 -33.41 5.31
N GLU A 83 -48.65 -32.85 4.87
CA GLU A 83 -49.99 -33.40 5.01
C GLU A 83 -50.87 -32.97 3.82
N ASP A 84 -51.96 -33.70 3.57
CA ASP A 84 -52.86 -33.37 2.46
C ASP A 84 -53.69 -32.12 2.80
N PRO A 85 -53.61 -31.02 2.02
CA PRO A 85 -54.36 -29.81 2.33
C PRO A 85 -55.86 -30.09 2.39
N ASP A 86 -56.50 -29.54 3.40
CA ASP A 86 -57.94 -29.64 3.59
C ASP A 86 -58.73 -28.97 2.45
N ALA A 87 -60.05 -29.15 2.43
CA ALA A 87 -60.90 -28.61 1.37
C ALA A 87 -60.84 -27.08 1.24
N LEU A 88 -60.59 -26.35 2.33
CA LEU A 88 -60.53 -24.88 2.36
C LEU A 88 -59.15 -24.38 1.88
N ALA A 89 -58.07 -25.05 2.29
CA ALA A 89 -56.71 -24.84 1.83
C ALA A 89 -56.57 -25.13 0.33
N ARG A 90 -57.11 -26.25 -0.15
CA ARG A 90 -57.19 -26.60 -1.58
C ARG A 90 -57.94 -25.52 -2.36
N ARG A 91 -59.05 -25.02 -1.83
CA ARG A 91 -59.81 -23.92 -2.44
C ARG A 91 -58.99 -22.62 -2.51
N ALA A 92 -58.22 -22.29 -1.47
CA ALA A 92 -57.35 -21.10 -1.46
C ALA A 92 -56.17 -21.20 -2.43
N LEU A 93 -55.52 -22.36 -2.50
CA LEU A 93 -54.48 -22.70 -3.49
C LEU A 93 -55.05 -22.98 -4.89
N ALA A 94 -56.38 -22.97 -5.04
CA ALA A 94 -57.09 -23.26 -6.28
C ALA A 94 -56.71 -24.62 -6.91
N ILE A 95 -56.57 -25.64 -6.07
CA ILE A 95 -56.34 -27.04 -6.42
C ILE A 95 -57.70 -27.75 -6.49
N PRO A 96 -58.00 -28.53 -7.56
CA PRO A 96 -59.23 -29.31 -7.66
C PRO A 96 -59.39 -30.32 -6.52
N GLY A 97 -60.63 -30.49 -6.02
CA GLY A 97 -60.91 -31.37 -4.89
C GLY A 97 -60.75 -32.86 -5.20
N ASP A 98 -60.93 -33.23 -6.46
CA ASP A 98 -60.78 -34.58 -7.02
C ASP A 98 -59.31 -34.98 -7.25
N LEU A 99 -58.38 -34.01 -7.22
CA LEU A 99 -56.96 -34.29 -7.37
C LEU A 99 -56.39 -34.88 -6.08
N ARG A 100 -55.92 -36.13 -6.13
CA ARG A 100 -55.29 -36.78 -4.98
C ARG A 100 -53.81 -36.39 -4.88
N LEU A 101 -53.43 -35.70 -3.81
CA LEU A 101 -52.06 -35.20 -3.60
C LEU A 101 -51.20 -36.19 -2.80
N SER A 102 -51.82 -37.01 -1.96
CA SER A 102 -51.17 -38.02 -1.12
C SER A 102 -51.32 -39.44 -1.70
N TYR A 103 -50.18 -40.12 -1.90
CA TYR A 103 -50.12 -41.52 -2.31
C TYR A 103 -49.35 -42.36 -1.27
N PRO A 104 -49.71 -43.64 -1.07
CA PRO A 104 -48.94 -44.55 -0.23
C PRO A 104 -47.47 -44.61 -0.65
N LEU A 105 -46.55 -44.82 0.30
CA LEU A 105 -45.11 -44.83 0.04
C LEU A 105 -44.71 -45.78 -1.09
N ALA A 106 -45.33 -46.98 -1.16
CA ALA A 106 -45.08 -47.96 -2.22
C ALA A 106 -45.39 -47.41 -3.63
N VAL A 107 -46.49 -46.66 -3.78
CA VAL A 107 -46.87 -46.04 -5.07
C VAL A 107 -45.93 -44.87 -5.39
N ARG A 108 -45.47 -44.12 -4.38
CA ARG A 108 -44.49 -43.04 -4.56
C ARG A 108 -43.14 -43.56 -5.04
N ILE A 109 -42.66 -44.67 -4.46
CA ILE A 109 -41.41 -45.34 -4.86
C ILE A 109 -41.57 -45.89 -6.29
N PHE A 110 -42.71 -46.53 -6.59
CA PHE A 110 -43.01 -47.03 -7.92
C PHE A 110 -42.98 -45.93 -8.99
N HIS A 111 -43.63 -44.78 -8.75
CA HIS A 111 -43.57 -43.63 -9.66
C HIS A 111 -42.16 -43.07 -9.83
N ALA A 112 -41.35 -43.03 -8.76
CA ALA A 112 -39.97 -42.56 -8.85
C ALA A 112 -39.08 -43.50 -9.70
N VAL A 113 -39.26 -44.82 -9.55
CA VAL A 113 -38.56 -45.83 -10.36
C VAL A 113 -39.01 -45.76 -11.82
N LEU A 114 -40.31 -45.65 -12.09
CA LEU A 114 -40.83 -45.43 -13.45
C LEU A 114 -40.29 -44.13 -14.07
N GLY A 115 -40.17 -43.07 -13.27
CA GLY A 115 -39.62 -41.79 -13.69
C GLY A 115 -38.20 -41.90 -14.28
N ILE A 116 -37.37 -42.82 -13.77
CA ILE A 116 -35.98 -43.01 -14.23
C ILE A 116 -35.95 -43.41 -15.72
N PHE A 117 -36.93 -44.21 -16.14
CA PHE A 117 -37.04 -44.76 -17.49
C PHE A 117 -38.04 -44.02 -18.38
N THR A 118 -38.71 -42.99 -17.85
CA THR A 118 -39.74 -42.24 -18.59
C THR A 118 -39.09 -41.16 -19.48
N PRO A 119 -39.32 -41.16 -20.81
CA PRO A 119 -38.81 -40.10 -21.69
C PRO A 119 -39.34 -38.72 -21.27
N ALA A 120 -38.49 -37.68 -21.36
CA ALA A 120 -38.83 -36.32 -20.95
C ALA A 120 -40.12 -35.77 -21.58
N ARG A 121 -40.45 -36.18 -22.83
CA ARG A 121 -41.71 -35.81 -23.50
C ARG A 121 -42.95 -36.35 -22.78
N VAL A 122 -42.88 -37.57 -22.25
CA VAL A 122 -43.97 -38.22 -21.51
C VAL A 122 -44.09 -37.60 -20.12
N ALA A 123 -42.98 -37.38 -19.42
CA ALA A 123 -42.96 -36.68 -18.14
C ALA A 123 -43.54 -35.25 -18.26
N LEU A 124 -43.22 -34.54 -19.35
CA LEU A 124 -43.79 -33.22 -19.65
C LEU A 124 -45.30 -33.28 -19.91
N TRP A 125 -45.77 -34.28 -20.67
CA TRP A 125 -47.20 -34.46 -20.90
C TRP A 125 -47.95 -34.70 -19.59
N ILE A 126 -47.41 -35.56 -18.71
CA ILE A 126 -47.93 -35.79 -17.36
C ILE A 126 -47.96 -34.48 -16.57
N ALA A 127 -46.85 -33.72 -16.57
CA ALA A 127 -46.76 -32.43 -15.90
C ALA A 127 -47.85 -31.45 -16.38
N LYS A 128 -47.96 -31.26 -17.70
CA LYS A 128 -48.99 -30.37 -18.29
C LYS A 128 -50.40 -30.83 -17.93
N HIS A 129 -50.68 -32.14 -17.98
CA HIS A 129 -51.99 -32.68 -17.67
C HIS A 129 -52.37 -32.47 -16.20
N GLN A 130 -51.47 -32.80 -15.27
CA GLN A 130 -51.72 -32.69 -13.82
C GLN A 130 -51.82 -31.23 -13.35
N LEU A 131 -51.09 -30.32 -13.98
CA LEU A 131 -51.09 -28.89 -13.60
C LEU A 131 -52.23 -28.09 -14.26
N ARG A 132 -52.82 -28.56 -15.36
CA ARG A 132 -53.83 -27.82 -16.16
C ARG A 132 -55.06 -27.43 -15.35
N GLY A 133 -55.49 -28.28 -14.41
CA GLY A 133 -56.65 -28.04 -13.56
C GLY A 133 -56.43 -27.03 -12.42
N VAL A 134 -55.18 -26.71 -12.10
CA VAL A 134 -54.81 -25.91 -10.93
C VAL A 134 -54.63 -24.44 -11.32
N ARG A 135 -55.42 -23.54 -10.72
CA ARG A 135 -55.55 -22.16 -11.22
C ARG A 135 -54.58 -21.16 -10.60
N SER A 136 -53.91 -21.48 -9.50
CA SER A 136 -52.91 -20.59 -8.88
C SER A 136 -51.47 -21.08 -9.09
N TYR A 137 -50.50 -20.16 -9.14
CA TYR A 137 -49.08 -20.50 -9.25
C TYR A 137 -48.60 -21.34 -8.07
N ARG A 138 -48.86 -20.89 -6.83
CA ARG A 138 -48.47 -21.63 -5.61
C ARG A 138 -49.16 -22.99 -5.50
N GLY A 139 -50.41 -23.11 -5.96
CA GLY A 139 -51.09 -24.40 -6.08
C GLY A 139 -50.40 -25.32 -7.08
N ARG A 140 -50.03 -24.81 -8.26
CA ARG A 140 -49.28 -25.59 -9.27
C ARG A 140 -47.89 -25.98 -8.75
N GLN A 141 -47.22 -25.09 -8.02
CA GLN A 141 -45.94 -25.35 -7.37
C GLN A 141 -46.06 -26.50 -6.35
N LEU A 142 -47.12 -26.50 -5.53
CA LEU A 142 -47.40 -27.58 -4.57
C LEU A 142 -47.69 -28.90 -5.28
N VAL A 143 -48.56 -28.90 -6.31
CA VAL A 143 -48.86 -30.10 -7.10
C VAL A 143 -47.63 -30.63 -7.83
N PHE A 144 -46.78 -29.74 -8.33
CA PHE A 144 -45.54 -30.13 -8.97
C PHE A 144 -44.61 -30.84 -7.97
N ALA A 145 -44.39 -30.24 -6.80
CA ALA A 145 -43.60 -30.84 -5.74
C ALA A 145 -44.16 -32.19 -5.26
N ALA A 146 -45.48 -32.27 -5.07
CA ALA A 146 -46.15 -33.42 -4.49
C ALA A 146 -46.25 -34.60 -5.48
N LEU A 147 -46.47 -34.34 -6.77
CA LEU A 147 -46.83 -35.38 -7.76
C LEU A 147 -45.90 -35.44 -8.98
N VAL A 148 -45.49 -34.30 -9.51
CA VAL A 148 -44.85 -34.22 -10.84
C VAL A 148 -43.33 -34.35 -10.78
N ARG A 149 -42.67 -33.79 -9.75
CA ARG A 149 -41.21 -33.77 -9.58
C ARG A 149 -40.58 -35.16 -9.64
N ARG A 150 -41.30 -36.20 -9.21
CA ARG A 150 -40.84 -37.61 -9.19
C ARG A 150 -40.72 -38.25 -10.57
N TRP A 151 -41.28 -37.63 -11.62
CA TRP A 151 -41.15 -38.09 -13.01
C TRP A 151 -39.88 -37.56 -13.69
N PHE A 152 -39.11 -36.68 -13.03
CA PHE A 152 -37.88 -36.07 -13.53
C PHE A 152 -36.68 -36.52 -12.67
N THR A 153 -36.41 -37.84 -12.62
CA THR A 153 -35.38 -38.46 -11.77
C THR A 153 -34.05 -38.75 -12.49
N SER A 154 -34.02 -38.66 -13.82
CA SER A 154 -32.80 -38.79 -14.65
C SER A 154 -32.02 -37.46 -14.73
N GLY A 155 -31.48 -37.01 -13.59
CA GLY A 155 -30.60 -35.83 -13.49
C GLY A 155 -30.83 -34.99 -12.23
N ARG A 156 -30.22 -33.79 -12.15
CA ARG A 156 -30.50 -32.82 -11.08
C ARG A 156 -32.01 -32.52 -11.02
N GLN A 157 -32.58 -32.54 -9.82
CA GLN A 157 -34.01 -32.32 -9.61
C GLN A 157 -34.41 -30.90 -10.04
N LEU A 158 -35.45 -30.80 -10.88
CA LEU A 158 -36.06 -29.54 -11.29
C LEU A 158 -36.84 -28.90 -10.12
N GLU A 159 -36.59 -27.63 -9.87
CA GLU A 159 -37.38 -26.75 -9.01
C GLU A 159 -38.47 -26.07 -9.83
N TYR A 160 -39.68 -25.95 -9.29
CA TYR A 160 -40.77 -25.27 -9.99
C TYR A 160 -40.67 -23.75 -9.82
N THR A 161 -40.14 -23.09 -10.83
CA THR A 161 -39.95 -21.63 -10.89
C THR A 161 -41.03 -20.94 -11.73
N PRO A 162 -41.19 -19.60 -11.65
CA PRO A 162 -42.10 -18.85 -12.52
C PRO A 162 -41.78 -19.02 -14.01
N ALA A 163 -40.50 -19.17 -14.35
CA ALA A 163 -40.03 -19.46 -15.71
C ALA A 163 -40.56 -20.81 -16.21
N LEU A 164 -40.46 -21.87 -15.40
CA LEU A 164 -41.00 -23.17 -15.77
C LEU A 164 -42.52 -23.20 -15.79
N ASP A 165 -43.21 -22.47 -14.89
CA ASP A 165 -44.68 -22.31 -14.98
C ASP A 165 -45.07 -21.71 -16.34
N PHE A 166 -44.34 -20.71 -16.81
CA PHE A 166 -44.57 -20.10 -18.11
C PHE A 166 -44.31 -21.08 -19.25
N ILE A 167 -43.18 -21.80 -19.21
CA ILE A 167 -42.80 -22.78 -20.23
C ILE A 167 -43.82 -23.92 -20.33
N PHE A 168 -44.25 -24.48 -19.20
CA PHE A 168 -45.24 -25.57 -19.18
C PHE A 168 -46.59 -25.14 -19.76
N ARG A 169 -46.93 -23.86 -19.64
CA ARG A 169 -48.21 -23.33 -20.13
C ARG A 169 -48.17 -22.90 -21.59
N HIS A 170 -47.05 -22.34 -22.06
CA HIS A 170 -47.00 -21.60 -23.32
C HIS A 170 -46.04 -22.20 -24.37
N ALA A 171 -44.99 -22.91 -23.97
CA ALA A 171 -43.99 -23.39 -24.91
C ALA A 171 -44.45 -24.63 -25.68
N GLN A 172 -44.11 -24.67 -26.97
CA GLN A 172 -44.44 -25.72 -27.93
C GLN A 172 -43.22 -26.62 -28.23
N GLY A 173 -43.49 -27.81 -28.79
CA GLY A 173 -42.45 -28.72 -29.29
C GLY A 173 -41.89 -29.71 -28.26
N PRO A 174 -40.97 -30.60 -28.69
CA PRO A 174 -40.40 -31.63 -27.84
C PRO A 174 -39.41 -31.06 -26.82
N ALA A 175 -39.50 -31.50 -25.56
CA ALA A 175 -38.57 -31.13 -24.49
C ALA A 175 -37.59 -32.27 -24.18
N SER A 176 -36.35 -31.89 -23.85
CA SER A 176 -35.40 -32.74 -23.12
C SER A 176 -35.29 -32.24 -21.68
N HIS A 177 -34.81 -33.10 -20.78
CA HIS A 177 -34.55 -32.73 -19.39
C HIS A 177 -33.52 -31.60 -19.28
N GLU A 178 -32.45 -31.66 -20.09
CA GLU A 178 -31.41 -30.62 -20.16
C GLU A 178 -31.95 -29.25 -20.60
N LEU A 179 -32.88 -29.21 -21.56
CA LEU A 179 -33.50 -27.96 -21.99
C LEU A 179 -34.32 -27.30 -20.87
N LEU A 180 -35.08 -28.09 -20.10
CA LEU A 180 -35.84 -27.60 -18.96
C LEU A 180 -34.92 -27.08 -17.86
N GLN A 181 -33.85 -27.81 -17.54
CA GLN A 181 -32.82 -27.35 -16.59
C GLN A 181 -32.16 -26.04 -17.03
N SER A 182 -31.85 -25.89 -18.32
CA SER A 182 -31.23 -24.67 -18.84
C SER A 182 -32.13 -23.42 -18.73
N LEU A 183 -33.45 -23.62 -18.67
CA LEU A 183 -34.45 -22.55 -18.62
C LEU A 183 -35.03 -22.32 -17.21
N GLU A 184 -34.77 -23.24 -16.27
CA GLU A 184 -35.35 -23.25 -14.93
C GLU A 184 -35.12 -21.97 -14.15
N HIS A 185 -33.90 -21.44 -14.18
CA HIS A 185 -33.52 -20.24 -13.43
C HIS A 185 -33.44 -18.98 -14.30
N LYS A 186 -34.04 -19.00 -15.50
CA LYS A 186 -34.09 -17.80 -16.35
C LYS A 186 -35.14 -16.82 -15.84
N ASP A 187 -34.91 -15.53 -16.06
CA ASP A 187 -35.87 -14.49 -15.71
C ASP A 187 -37.15 -14.61 -16.57
N LEU A 188 -38.32 -14.49 -15.94
CA LEU A 188 -39.61 -14.59 -16.59
C LEU A 188 -39.85 -13.48 -17.62
N CYS A 189 -39.38 -12.25 -17.38
CA CYS A 189 -39.57 -11.11 -18.27
C CYS A 189 -38.80 -11.30 -19.58
N TRP A 190 -37.58 -11.85 -19.50
CA TRP A 190 -36.80 -12.25 -20.67
C TRP A 190 -37.50 -13.33 -21.50
N LEU A 191 -38.11 -14.33 -20.84
CA LEU A 191 -38.90 -15.37 -21.52
C LEU A 191 -40.14 -14.79 -22.20
N ARG A 192 -40.84 -13.86 -21.56
CA ARG A 192 -42.00 -13.16 -22.14
C ARG A 192 -41.62 -12.28 -23.32
N ALA A 193 -40.52 -11.54 -23.21
CA ALA A 193 -39.97 -10.74 -24.30
C ALA A 193 -39.69 -11.63 -25.53
N CYS A 194 -38.96 -12.74 -25.36
CA CYS A 194 -38.71 -13.71 -26.43
C CYS A 194 -40.01 -14.27 -27.04
N TYR A 195 -40.99 -14.58 -26.20
CA TYR A 195 -42.28 -15.10 -26.65
C TYR A 195 -43.12 -14.07 -27.41
N LYS A 196 -43.04 -12.78 -27.02
CA LYS A 196 -43.73 -11.67 -27.67
C LYS A 196 -43.15 -11.38 -29.07
N VAL A 197 -41.83 -11.50 -29.24
CA VAL A 197 -41.16 -11.35 -30.56
C VAL A 197 -41.24 -12.61 -31.45
N GLY A 198 -41.95 -13.66 -31.02
CA GLY A 198 -42.31 -14.79 -31.88
C GLY A 198 -41.61 -16.13 -31.59
N GLU A 199 -40.74 -16.23 -30.57
CA GLU A 199 -40.09 -17.50 -30.23
C GLU A 199 -41.06 -18.41 -29.43
N ARG A 200 -41.52 -19.50 -30.05
CA ARG A 200 -42.58 -20.37 -29.48
C ARG A 200 -42.09 -21.72 -28.94
N SER A 201 -40.95 -22.22 -29.43
CA SER A 201 -40.43 -23.53 -29.03
C SER A 201 -39.42 -23.42 -27.88
N MET A 202 -39.33 -24.48 -27.05
CA MET A 202 -38.34 -24.54 -25.96
C MET A 202 -36.90 -24.48 -26.46
N ALA A 203 -36.60 -25.09 -27.61
CA ALA A 203 -35.27 -25.04 -28.21
C ALA A 203 -34.88 -23.63 -28.66
N GLN A 204 -35.83 -22.89 -29.26
CA GLN A 204 -35.64 -21.48 -29.62
C GLN A 204 -35.37 -20.62 -28.38
N LEU A 205 -36.24 -20.69 -27.37
CA LEU A 205 -36.08 -19.95 -26.11
C LEU A 205 -34.74 -20.26 -25.43
N ALA A 206 -34.36 -21.54 -25.35
CA ALA A 206 -33.08 -21.95 -24.78
C ALA A 206 -31.89 -21.45 -25.59
N SER A 207 -31.98 -21.49 -26.94
CA SER A 207 -30.91 -21.01 -27.82
C SER A 207 -30.68 -19.51 -27.71
N ARG A 208 -31.75 -18.71 -27.60
CA ARG A 208 -31.70 -17.25 -27.47
C ARG A 208 -31.22 -16.82 -26.09
N LEU A 209 -31.52 -17.62 -25.06
CA LEU A 209 -31.10 -17.37 -23.69
C LEU A 209 -29.79 -18.11 -23.31
N LYS A 210 -28.99 -18.54 -24.28
CA LYS A 210 -27.68 -19.19 -24.04
C LYS A 210 -26.70 -18.18 -23.42
N GLY A 211 -26.16 -18.54 -22.26
CA GLY A 211 -25.26 -17.71 -21.46
C GLY A 211 -25.94 -17.10 -20.23
N PRO A 212 -25.16 -16.49 -19.31
CA PRO A 212 -25.70 -15.83 -18.14
C PRO A 212 -26.32 -14.47 -18.53
N LEU A 213 -27.55 -14.49 -19.05
CA LEU A 213 -28.46 -13.33 -18.99
C LEU A 213 -28.91 -13.17 -17.53
N GLU A 214 -27.98 -12.71 -16.71
CA GLU A 214 -28.05 -12.65 -15.25
C GLU A 214 -28.13 -11.20 -14.75
N GLY A 215 -28.65 -10.30 -15.59
CA GLY A 215 -28.90 -8.89 -15.26
C GLY A 215 -30.37 -8.63 -14.95
N ASN A 216 -30.65 -7.64 -14.10
CA ASN A 216 -32.00 -7.19 -13.71
C ASN A 216 -32.75 -6.44 -14.83
N ASP A 217 -32.25 -6.43 -16.07
CA ASP A 217 -32.81 -5.63 -17.18
C ASP A 217 -34.07 -6.25 -17.81
N GLY A 218 -34.46 -7.47 -17.40
CA GLY A 218 -35.57 -8.22 -17.99
C GLY A 218 -36.89 -7.44 -18.10
N PRO A 219 -37.36 -6.74 -17.06
CA PRO A 219 -38.57 -5.94 -17.14
C PRO A 219 -38.45 -4.71 -18.07
N LEU A 220 -37.27 -4.09 -18.17
CA LEU A 220 -37.02 -2.98 -19.08
C LEU A 220 -37.03 -3.46 -20.55
N VAL A 221 -36.42 -4.61 -20.81
CA VAL A 221 -36.44 -5.24 -22.13
C VAL A 221 -37.86 -5.66 -22.53
N GLU A 222 -38.64 -6.25 -21.61
CA GLU A 222 -40.04 -6.55 -21.86
C GLU A 222 -40.85 -5.28 -22.17
N LEU A 223 -40.57 -4.16 -21.49
CA LEU A 223 -41.18 -2.86 -21.78
C LEU A 223 -40.81 -2.35 -23.18
N LEU A 224 -39.54 -2.44 -23.60
CA LEU A 224 -39.12 -2.02 -24.94
C LEU A 224 -39.77 -2.87 -26.04
N VAL A 225 -40.01 -4.16 -25.79
CA VAL A 225 -40.81 -5.02 -26.69
C VAL A 225 -42.28 -4.60 -26.71
N ASP A 226 -42.86 -4.30 -25.54
CA ASP A 226 -44.27 -3.86 -25.44
C ASP A 226 -44.53 -2.54 -26.16
N GLU A 227 -43.56 -1.63 -26.16
CA GLU A 227 -43.64 -0.33 -26.85
C GLU A 227 -43.17 -0.42 -28.32
N GLY A 228 -42.85 -1.61 -28.84
CA GLY A 228 -42.48 -1.81 -30.25
C GLY A 228 -41.11 -1.27 -30.65
N VAL A 229 -40.22 -1.02 -29.68
CA VAL A 229 -38.83 -0.60 -29.91
C VAL A 229 -37.96 -1.81 -30.28
N ILE A 230 -38.21 -2.95 -29.64
CA ILE A 230 -37.58 -4.24 -29.99
C ILE A 230 -38.64 -5.13 -30.63
N CYS A 231 -38.43 -5.48 -31.89
CA CYS A 231 -39.41 -6.19 -32.72
C CYS A 231 -38.94 -7.59 -33.13
N SER A 232 -37.64 -7.89 -33.05
CA SER A 232 -37.09 -9.17 -33.49
C SER A 232 -36.31 -9.91 -32.39
N ALA A 233 -36.20 -11.22 -32.55
CA ALA A 233 -35.38 -12.07 -31.68
C ALA A 233 -33.87 -11.78 -31.82
N GLU A 234 -33.45 -11.22 -32.96
CA GLU A 234 -32.04 -10.85 -33.22
C GLU A 234 -31.65 -9.60 -32.44
N GLU A 235 -32.53 -8.60 -32.38
CA GLU A 235 -32.36 -7.39 -31.55
C GLU A 235 -32.28 -7.73 -30.05
N LEU A 236 -33.06 -8.70 -29.57
CA LEU A 236 -32.95 -9.19 -28.19
C LEU A 236 -31.58 -9.83 -27.91
N THR A 237 -31.03 -10.59 -28.87
CA THR A 237 -29.70 -11.21 -28.70
C THR A 237 -28.55 -10.21 -28.79
N ALA A 238 -28.77 -9.04 -29.41
CA ALA A 238 -27.80 -7.96 -29.46
C ALA A 238 -27.71 -7.16 -28.13
N TRP A 239 -28.63 -7.40 -27.18
CA TRP A 239 -28.58 -6.75 -25.87
C TRP A 239 -27.32 -7.20 -25.09
N PRO A 240 -26.44 -6.28 -24.66
CA PRO A 240 -25.18 -6.66 -24.05
C PRO A 240 -25.37 -7.34 -22.68
N CYS A 241 -25.03 -8.63 -22.60
CA CYS A 241 -24.95 -9.38 -21.34
C CYS A 241 -23.83 -8.81 -20.45
N ARG A 242 -24.13 -7.87 -19.57
CA ARG A 242 -23.17 -7.44 -18.54
C ARG A 242 -23.26 -8.37 -17.34
N CYS A 243 -22.25 -9.23 -17.16
CA CYS A 243 -22.08 -9.98 -15.91
C CYS A 243 -21.81 -8.99 -14.76
N ARG A 244 -22.85 -8.55 -14.04
CA ARG A 244 -22.64 -7.91 -12.73
C ARG A 244 -22.18 -8.97 -11.74
N PRO A 245 -21.16 -8.72 -10.90
CA PRO A 245 -20.75 -9.66 -9.86
C PRO A 245 -21.94 -10.06 -8.97
N ALA A 246 -22.03 -11.35 -8.63
CA ALA A 246 -23.19 -11.94 -7.97
C ALA A 246 -23.63 -11.26 -6.65
N TYR A 247 -22.74 -10.52 -5.98
CA TYR A 247 -23.05 -9.81 -4.73
C TYR A 247 -23.91 -8.54 -4.91
N LEU A 248 -24.00 -7.98 -6.13
CA LEU A 248 -24.90 -6.85 -6.43
C LEU A 248 -26.35 -7.29 -6.73
N ARG A 249 -26.64 -8.59 -6.76
CA ARG A 249 -27.98 -9.12 -7.06
C ARG A 249 -29.03 -8.85 -5.98
N VAL A 250 -28.63 -8.39 -4.80
CA VAL A 250 -29.51 -8.35 -3.62
C VAL A 250 -30.24 -7.00 -3.45
N ILE A 251 -29.88 -5.93 -4.18
CA ILE A 251 -30.33 -4.57 -3.82
C ILE A 251 -31.31 -3.91 -4.80
N ASP A 252 -31.28 -4.17 -6.11
CA ASP A 252 -32.17 -3.45 -7.04
C ASP A 252 -33.46 -4.23 -7.34
N ARG A 253 -34.44 -4.18 -6.44
CA ARG A 253 -35.85 -4.35 -6.84
C ARG A 253 -36.35 -2.99 -7.32
N HIS A 254 -36.33 -2.79 -8.62
CA HIS A 254 -36.88 -1.59 -9.26
C HIS A 254 -38.33 -1.36 -8.82
N SER A 255 -38.66 -0.11 -8.52
CA SER A 255 -40.02 0.27 -8.11
C SER A 255 -40.96 0.21 -9.32
N GLN A 256 -42.27 0.06 -9.09
CA GLN A 256 -43.26 0.21 -10.17
C GLN A 256 -43.21 1.62 -10.82
N GLN A 257 -42.78 2.62 -10.04
CA GLN A 257 -42.66 4.00 -10.47
C GLN A 257 -41.48 4.21 -11.44
N ASP A 258 -40.38 3.48 -11.27
CA ASP A 258 -39.22 3.54 -12.17
C ASP A 258 -39.60 3.07 -13.58
N PHE A 259 -40.40 2.01 -13.67
CA PHE A 259 -40.87 1.48 -14.96
C PHE A 259 -41.98 2.30 -15.58
N ALA A 260 -42.86 2.91 -14.78
CA ALA A 260 -43.82 3.88 -15.28
C ALA A 260 -43.08 5.08 -15.90
N SER A 261 -42.03 5.56 -15.23
CA SER A 261 -41.17 6.64 -15.71
C SER A 261 -40.43 6.28 -17.00
N ALA A 262 -39.83 5.09 -17.05
CA ALA A 262 -39.18 4.57 -18.27
C ALA A 262 -40.17 4.46 -19.43
N ARG A 263 -41.39 3.96 -19.19
CA ARG A 263 -42.44 3.82 -20.20
C ARG A 263 -42.83 5.18 -20.78
N THR A 264 -42.99 6.19 -19.94
CA THR A 264 -43.31 7.55 -20.37
C THR A 264 -42.24 8.11 -21.30
N ILE A 265 -40.96 8.02 -20.91
CA ILE A 265 -39.84 8.51 -21.72
C ILE A 265 -39.74 7.74 -23.04
N VAL A 266 -39.78 6.40 -23.01
CA VAL A 266 -39.68 5.57 -24.23
C VAL A 266 -40.80 5.89 -25.21
N ARG A 267 -42.05 5.94 -24.75
CA ARG A 267 -43.19 6.31 -25.60
C ARG A 267 -43.00 7.66 -26.25
N ARG A 268 -42.52 8.63 -25.48
CA ARG A 268 -42.29 9.97 -25.97
C ARG A 268 -41.16 10.01 -27.00
N LEU A 269 -40.05 9.30 -26.79
CA LEU A 269 -38.98 9.15 -27.79
C LEU A 269 -39.47 8.50 -29.10
N VAL A 270 -40.33 7.48 -29.01
CA VAL A 270 -40.97 6.85 -30.17
C VAL A 270 -41.88 7.85 -30.90
N GLN A 271 -42.69 8.63 -30.18
CA GLN A 271 -43.53 9.69 -30.77
C GLN A 271 -42.72 10.78 -31.47
N LEU A 272 -41.53 11.08 -30.96
CA LEU A 272 -40.58 12.02 -31.56
C LEU A 272 -39.82 11.43 -32.77
N GLY A 273 -40.04 10.15 -33.09
CA GLY A 273 -39.44 9.49 -34.26
C GLY A 273 -37.96 9.15 -34.12
N VAL A 274 -37.44 9.01 -32.88
CA VAL A 274 -36.06 8.57 -32.61
C VAL A 274 -35.88 7.12 -33.06
N ALA A 275 -34.75 6.81 -33.72
CA ALA A 275 -34.49 5.46 -34.21
C ALA A 275 -34.53 4.42 -33.07
N PRO A 276 -35.19 3.26 -33.25
CA PRO A 276 -35.30 2.24 -32.20
C PRO A 276 -33.94 1.81 -31.64
N GLY A 277 -32.92 1.65 -32.49
CA GLY A 277 -31.56 1.32 -32.06
C GLY A 277 -30.92 2.37 -31.15
N ALA A 278 -31.22 3.66 -31.34
CA ALA A 278 -30.73 4.74 -30.48
C ALA A 278 -31.43 4.75 -29.11
N ILE A 279 -32.74 4.47 -29.09
CA ILE A 279 -33.50 4.31 -27.83
C ILE A 279 -32.93 3.14 -27.02
N VAL A 280 -32.70 2.00 -27.67
CA VAL A 280 -32.07 0.83 -27.04
C VAL A 280 -30.71 1.21 -26.47
N ASN A 281 -29.82 1.86 -27.23
CA ASN A 281 -28.50 2.27 -26.77
C ASN A 281 -28.57 3.25 -25.59
N ALA A 282 -29.52 4.19 -25.60
CA ALA A 282 -29.70 5.15 -24.51
C ALA A 282 -30.21 4.49 -23.21
N CYS A 283 -30.99 3.41 -23.34
CA CYS A 283 -31.43 2.59 -22.20
C CYS A 283 -30.35 1.60 -21.70
N GLN A 284 -29.27 1.37 -22.46
CA GLN A 284 -28.15 0.53 -22.04
C GLN A 284 -27.21 1.30 -21.10
N GLY A 285 -27.12 0.92 -19.82
CA GLY A 285 -26.23 1.63 -18.89
C GLY A 285 -26.28 1.25 -17.41
N GLY A 286 -27.32 0.53 -16.98
CA GLY A 286 -27.50 0.11 -15.58
C GLY A 286 -28.01 1.24 -14.66
N THR A 287 -28.97 0.86 -13.81
CA THR A 287 -29.82 1.70 -12.92
C THR A 287 -30.80 2.65 -13.66
N PRO A 288 -32.09 2.68 -13.26
CA PRO A 288 -33.12 3.48 -13.93
C PRO A 288 -33.10 4.92 -13.42
N ASP A 289 -32.19 5.75 -13.95
CA ASP A 289 -32.25 7.20 -13.71
C ASP A 289 -33.22 7.86 -14.73
N PHE A 290 -34.41 7.28 -14.88
CA PHE A 290 -35.44 7.78 -15.78
C PHE A 290 -36.19 8.91 -15.06
N GLN A 291 -35.96 10.16 -15.47
CA GLN A 291 -36.58 11.34 -14.86
C GLN A 291 -37.54 12.01 -15.86
N PRO A 292 -38.83 11.59 -15.93
CA PRO A 292 -39.76 12.06 -16.96
C PRO A 292 -40.02 13.57 -16.88
N ARG A 293 -40.04 14.11 -15.66
CA ARG A 293 -40.22 15.54 -15.45
C ARG A 293 -39.04 16.33 -16.03
N GLN A 294 -37.80 15.92 -15.73
CA GLN A 294 -36.61 16.57 -16.27
C GLN A 294 -36.53 16.41 -17.79
N PHE A 295 -36.92 15.24 -18.32
CA PHE A 295 -37.01 14.99 -19.74
C PHE A 295 -37.97 15.97 -20.44
N GLU A 296 -39.21 16.13 -19.94
CA GLU A 296 -40.17 17.07 -20.50
C GLU A 296 -39.71 18.53 -20.34
N GLU A 297 -39.09 18.89 -19.22
CA GLU A 297 -38.49 20.21 -19.01
C GLU A 297 -37.38 20.50 -20.03
N ASN A 298 -36.53 19.51 -20.33
CA ASN A 298 -35.47 19.62 -21.34
C ASN A 298 -36.05 19.69 -22.76
N LEU A 299 -37.08 18.89 -23.07
CA LEU A 299 -37.76 18.92 -24.38
C LEU A 299 -38.41 20.28 -24.64
N ALA A 300 -39.19 20.79 -23.68
CA ALA A 300 -39.83 22.10 -23.80
C ALA A 300 -38.81 23.22 -24.03
N LEU A 301 -37.63 23.11 -23.40
CA LEU A 301 -36.54 24.06 -23.58
C LEU A 301 -35.91 23.99 -24.98
N LEU A 302 -35.67 22.78 -25.49
CA LEU A 302 -35.13 22.53 -26.84
C LEU A 302 -36.12 22.99 -27.92
N GLU A 303 -37.41 22.69 -27.74
CA GLU A 303 -38.49 23.12 -28.63
C GLU A 303 -38.65 24.64 -28.67
N ALA A 304 -38.56 25.32 -27.51
CA ALA A 304 -38.60 26.78 -27.44
C ALA A 304 -37.48 27.45 -28.27
N HIS A 305 -36.32 26.79 -28.36
CA HIS A 305 -35.18 27.22 -29.16
C HIS A 305 -35.16 26.67 -30.58
N ARG A 306 -36.22 25.97 -31.00
CA ARG A 306 -36.37 25.35 -32.34
C ARG A 306 -35.25 24.35 -32.68
N ILE A 307 -34.71 23.65 -31.69
CA ILE A 307 -33.71 22.59 -31.89
C ILE A 307 -34.39 21.32 -32.38
N GLU A 308 -33.80 20.69 -33.40
CA GLU A 308 -34.25 19.37 -33.85
C GLU A 308 -33.92 18.29 -32.81
N VAL A 309 -34.93 17.88 -32.04
CA VAL A 309 -34.78 16.92 -30.93
C VAL A 309 -34.35 15.54 -31.42
N ARG A 310 -34.81 15.10 -32.59
CA ARG A 310 -34.53 13.75 -33.10
C ARG A 310 -33.03 13.46 -33.29
N PRO A 311 -32.28 14.20 -34.12
CA PRO A 311 -30.84 13.95 -34.30
C PRO A 311 -30.04 14.18 -33.00
N LEU A 312 -30.48 15.12 -32.15
CA LEU A 312 -29.85 15.37 -30.86
C LEU A 312 -30.00 14.19 -29.90
N ALA A 313 -31.23 13.64 -29.79
CA ALA A 313 -31.53 12.50 -28.93
C ALA A 313 -30.70 11.26 -29.30
N GLU A 314 -30.47 11.04 -30.59
CA GLU A 314 -29.61 9.95 -31.10
C GLU A 314 -28.14 10.15 -30.70
N ALA A 315 -27.67 11.40 -30.63
CA ALA A 315 -26.28 11.71 -30.28
C ALA A 315 -25.99 11.74 -28.77
N VAL A 316 -26.88 12.31 -27.95
CA VAL A 316 -26.64 12.48 -26.50
C VAL A 316 -27.21 11.34 -25.64
N GLY A 317 -28.12 10.54 -26.19
CA GLY A 317 -28.75 9.41 -25.52
C GLY A 317 -29.41 9.81 -24.19
N LYS A 318 -29.06 9.10 -23.11
CA LYS A 318 -29.69 9.27 -21.80
C LYS A 318 -29.53 10.66 -21.17
N LEU A 319 -28.52 11.43 -21.61
CA LEU A 319 -28.28 12.79 -21.10
C LEU A 319 -29.47 13.71 -21.34
N LEU A 320 -30.34 13.38 -22.30
CA LEU A 320 -31.58 14.11 -22.55
C LEU A 320 -32.54 14.12 -21.34
N TRP A 321 -32.50 13.10 -20.47
CA TRP A 321 -33.33 13.02 -19.27
C TRP A 321 -32.55 12.86 -17.96
N THR A 322 -31.22 12.84 -18.00
CA THR A 322 -30.39 12.81 -16.78
C THR A 322 -29.61 14.11 -16.55
N ALA A 323 -29.43 14.94 -17.59
CA ALA A 323 -28.76 16.22 -17.43
C ALA A 323 -29.76 17.28 -16.92
N PRO A 324 -29.39 18.08 -15.90
CA PRO A 324 -30.23 19.17 -15.41
C PRO A 324 -30.58 20.20 -16.48
N ALA A 325 -31.83 20.69 -16.45
CA ALA A 325 -32.31 21.75 -17.36
C ALA A 325 -31.44 23.02 -17.33
N ALA A 326 -30.81 23.33 -16.19
CA ALA A 326 -29.88 24.45 -16.06
C ALA A 326 -28.67 24.36 -17.02
N ARG A 327 -28.20 23.16 -17.35
CA ARG A 327 -27.09 22.97 -18.30
C ARG A 327 -27.51 23.15 -19.74
N TRP A 328 -28.69 22.65 -20.09
CA TRP A 328 -29.28 22.90 -21.40
C TRP A 328 -29.52 24.40 -21.60
N ARG A 329 -30.03 25.10 -20.58
CA ARG A 329 -30.15 26.58 -20.60
C ARG A 329 -28.80 27.25 -20.78
N PHE A 330 -27.75 26.76 -20.13
CA PHE A 330 -26.40 27.30 -20.34
C PHE A 330 -25.95 27.17 -21.80
N LEU A 331 -26.14 26.01 -22.43
CA LEU A 331 -25.75 25.80 -23.82
C LEU A 331 -26.59 26.65 -24.81
N LEU A 332 -27.89 26.79 -24.55
CA LEU A 332 -28.82 27.49 -25.44
C LEU A 332 -28.80 29.02 -25.23
N ASP A 333 -28.89 29.46 -23.97
CA ASP A 333 -29.07 30.87 -23.63
C ASP A 333 -27.73 31.62 -23.53
N ILE A 334 -26.69 30.97 -22.98
CA ILE A 334 -25.38 31.59 -22.75
C ILE A 334 -24.45 31.31 -23.93
N LEU A 335 -24.24 30.05 -24.31
CA LEU A 335 -23.39 29.70 -25.45
C LEU A 335 -24.05 29.94 -26.81
N LYS A 336 -25.36 30.21 -26.85
CA LYS A 336 -26.14 30.51 -28.07
C LYS A 336 -26.01 29.43 -29.15
N LEU A 337 -25.89 28.17 -28.74
CA LEU A 337 -25.84 27.03 -29.65
C LEU A 337 -27.25 26.76 -30.18
N ASN A 338 -27.44 26.89 -31.50
CA ASN A 338 -28.76 26.83 -32.13
C ASN A 338 -28.95 25.58 -33.01
N ASP A 339 -27.97 24.67 -33.01
CA ASP A 339 -27.96 23.48 -33.85
C ASP A 339 -27.77 22.20 -33.03
N ALA A 340 -28.46 21.13 -33.46
CA ALA A 340 -28.42 19.83 -32.79
C ALA A 340 -27.02 19.20 -32.85
N ALA A 341 -26.29 19.35 -33.96
CA ALA A 341 -24.95 18.78 -34.11
C ALA A 341 -23.90 19.56 -33.30
N GLU A 342 -24.12 20.85 -33.04
CA GLU A 342 -23.29 21.64 -32.11
C GLU A 342 -23.50 21.20 -30.67
N LEU A 343 -24.75 21.09 -30.23
CA LEU A 343 -25.11 20.62 -28.87
C LEU A 343 -24.60 19.20 -28.60
N ALA A 344 -24.62 18.33 -29.60
CA ALA A 344 -24.09 16.97 -29.51
C ALA A 344 -22.60 16.91 -29.15
N ARG A 345 -21.81 17.97 -29.39
CA ARG A 345 -20.38 18.02 -29.01
C ARG A 345 -20.17 18.21 -27.51
N PHE A 346 -21.22 18.57 -26.76
CA PHE A 346 -21.17 18.91 -25.34
C PHE A 346 -21.63 17.77 -24.41
N THR A 347 -21.48 16.52 -24.83
CA THR A 347 -21.87 15.36 -24.01
C THR A 347 -21.14 15.30 -22.67
N ASP A 348 -19.85 15.64 -22.65
CA ASP A 348 -19.04 15.63 -21.42
C ASP A 348 -19.48 16.75 -20.46
N PHE A 349 -19.80 17.93 -20.99
CA PHE A 349 -20.38 19.04 -20.23
C PHE A 349 -21.74 18.67 -19.62
N LEU A 350 -22.62 18.03 -20.40
CA LEU A 350 -23.93 17.58 -19.93
C LEU A 350 -23.81 16.48 -18.86
N ALA A 351 -22.80 15.62 -18.95
CA ALA A 351 -22.54 14.52 -18.02
C ALA A 351 -21.81 14.93 -16.72
N ALA A 352 -21.20 16.11 -16.65
CA ALA A 352 -20.39 16.55 -15.51
C ALA A 352 -21.21 16.66 -14.20
N HIS A 353 -20.59 17.00 -13.07
CA HIS A 353 -21.31 17.32 -11.82
C HIS A 353 -21.07 18.75 -11.31
N ALA A 354 -20.05 19.43 -11.84
CA ALA A 354 -19.75 20.82 -11.48
C ALA A 354 -20.77 21.81 -12.06
N GLU A 355 -20.74 23.05 -11.56
CA GLU A 355 -21.48 24.18 -12.13
C GLU A 355 -20.68 24.86 -13.25
N PRO A 356 -21.35 25.31 -14.33
CA PRO A 356 -20.68 25.93 -15.46
C PRO A 356 -20.32 27.40 -15.21
N ASN A 357 -19.12 27.83 -15.62
CA ASN A 357 -18.66 29.20 -15.47
C ASN A 357 -19.18 30.11 -16.59
N ALA A 358 -20.27 30.84 -16.30
CA ALA A 358 -20.90 31.78 -17.26
C ALA A 358 -20.00 32.95 -17.67
N ARG A 359 -19.16 33.45 -16.76
CA ARG A 359 -18.28 34.59 -17.04
C ARG A 359 -17.20 34.20 -18.04
N LEU A 360 -16.61 33.02 -17.86
CA LEU A 360 -15.65 32.46 -18.82
C LEU A 360 -16.29 32.22 -20.18
N ALA A 361 -17.48 31.64 -20.22
CA ALA A 361 -18.23 31.44 -21.46
C ALA A 361 -18.44 32.75 -22.24
N ASN A 362 -18.92 33.79 -21.57
CA ASN A 362 -19.11 35.10 -22.19
C ASN A 362 -17.79 35.69 -22.71
N ALA A 363 -16.71 35.58 -21.94
CA ALA A 363 -15.39 36.06 -22.36
C ALA A 363 -14.84 35.32 -23.60
N LEU A 364 -15.11 34.01 -23.74
CA LEU A 364 -14.77 33.24 -24.94
C LEU A 364 -15.59 33.67 -26.15
N ILE A 365 -16.89 33.95 -25.96
CA ILE A 365 -17.80 34.41 -27.02
C ILE A 365 -17.42 35.81 -27.51
N GLU A 366 -17.12 36.75 -26.61
CA GLU A 366 -16.68 38.10 -26.95
C GLU A 366 -15.40 38.10 -27.79
N ARG A 367 -14.55 37.06 -27.63
CA ARG A 367 -13.34 36.83 -28.43
C ARG A 367 -13.60 36.14 -29.78
N GLY A 368 -14.87 35.87 -30.13
CA GLY A 368 -15.24 35.22 -31.38
C GLY A 368 -14.96 33.72 -31.43
N THR A 369 -14.91 33.03 -30.28
CA THR A 369 -14.67 31.58 -30.23
C THR A 369 -15.81 30.81 -30.91
N SER A 370 -15.45 29.94 -31.86
CA SER A 370 -16.43 29.10 -32.55
C SER A 370 -17.04 28.04 -31.62
N PRO A 371 -18.21 27.46 -31.96
CA PRO A 371 -18.79 26.34 -31.21
C PRO A 371 -17.84 25.16 -31.02
N GLN A 372 -16.96 24.89 -32.00
CA GLN A 372 -15.91 23.89 -31.88
C GLN A 372 -14.87 24.26 -30.81
N GLY A 373 -14.42 25.52 -30.79
CA GLY A 373 -13.49 26.01 -29.77
C GLY A 373 -14.10 25.98 -28.37
N LEU A 374 -15.37 26.36 -28.24
CA LEU A 374 -16.12 26.26 -26.97
C LEU A 374 -16.23 24.80 -26.51
N ALA A 375 -16.43 23.86 -27.44
CA ALA A 375 -16.45 22.44 -27.14
C ALA A 375 -15.08 21.93 -26.65
N ALA A 376 -13.97 22.44 -27.19
CA ALA A 376 -12.63 22.12 -26.67
C ALA A 376 -12.42 22.65 -25.24
N CYS A 377 -13.04 23.78 -24.88
CA CYS A 377 -12.96 24.39 -23.55
C CYS A 377 -13.87 23.77 -22.47
N GLN A 378 -14.65 22.73 -22.77
CA GLN A 378 -15.61 22.12 -21.83
C GLN A 378 -15.00 21.77 -20.47
N SER A 379 -13.76 21.25 -20.47
CA SER A 379 -13.08 20.82 -19.25
C SER A 379 -12.71 21.97 -18.29
N VAL A 380 -12.55 23.18 -18.83
CA VAL A 380 -12.23 24.43 -18.10
C VAL A 380 -13.50 25.19 -17.75
N LEU A 381 -14.52 25.17 -18.63
CA LEU A 381 -15.86 25.72 -18.35
C LEU A 381 -16.52 25.04 -17.14
N MET A 382 -16.20 23.77 -16.91
CA MET A 382 -16.68 22.95 -15.79
C MET A 382 -15.65 22.76 -14.68
N LEU A 383 -14.62 23.61 -14.62
CA LEU A 383 -13.58 23.52 -13.61
C LEU A 383 -14.13 24.00 -12.26
N ASP A 384 -14.03 23.15 -11.23
CA ASP A 384 -14.38 23.51 -9.85
C ASP A 384 -13.28 24.41 -9.26
N THR A 385 -13.55 25.71 -9.20
CA THR A 385 -12.64 26.74 -8.69
C THR A 385 -13.27 27.46 -7.50
N ARG A 386 -12.43 27.87 -6.53
CA ARG A 386 -12.87 28.70 -5.41
C ARG A 386 -13.18 30.15 -5.84
N ASP A 387 -12.50 30.60 -6.89
CA ASP A 387 -12.67 31.91 -7.49
C ASP A 387 -13.13 31.72 -8.94
N SER A 388 -14.32 32.21 -9.26
CA SER A 388 -14.92 32.12 -10.59
C SER A 388 -14.29 33.09 -11.60
N GLU A 389 -13.52 34.08 -11.15
CA GLU A 389 -12.75 35.00 -12.01
C GLU A 389 -11.42 34.41 -12.49
N ALA A 390 -10.86 33.44 -11.75
CA ALA A 390 -9.54 32.88 -12.06
C ALA A 390 -9.43 32.33 -13.50
N PRO A 391 -10.41 31.57 -14.03
CA PRO A 391 -10.39 31.13 -15.43
C PRO A 391 -10.49 32.27 -16.45
N VAL A 392 -11.24 33.34 -16.13
CA VAL A 392 -11.40 34.52 -17.00
C VAL A 392 -10.08 35.27 -17.10
N HIS A 393 -9.43 35.50 -15.96
CA HIS A 393 -8.11 36.10 -15.89
C HIS A 393 -7.07 35.29 -16.69
N ALA A 394 -7.06 33.96 -16.51
CA ALA A 394 -6.17 33.08 -17.25
C ALA A 394 -6.39 33.18 -18.78
N LEU A 395 -7.65 33.21 -19.22
CA LEU A 395 -7.98 33.41 -20.64
C LEU A 395 -7.46 34.76 -21.15
N GLN A 396 -7.71 35.85 -20.41
CA GLN A 396 -7.27 37.19 -20.82
C GLN A 396 -5.74 37.27 -20.97
N ARG A 397 -5.01 36.68 -20.03
CA ARG A 397 -3.55 36.70 -20.01
C ARG A 397 -2.93 35.84 -21.10
N ILE A 398 -3.43 34.62 -21.29
CA ILE A 398 -2.84 33.60 -22.17
C ILE A 398 -3.28 33.76 -23.64
N ALA A 399 -4.47 34.32 -23.89
CA ALA A 399 -4.93 34.61 -25.26
C ALA A 399 -4.38 35.95 -25.81
N GLY A 400 -3.75 36.79 -24.99
CA GLY A 400 -3.08 38.03 -25.41
C GLY A 400 -1.62 37.79 -25.85
N PRO A 401 -0.98 38.77 -26.53
CA PRO A 401 0.46 38.74 -26.74
C PRO A 401 1.23 38.68 -25.39
N PRO A 402 2.33 37.93 -25.30
CA PRO A 402 3.04 37.25 -26.41
C PRO A 402 2.60 35.81 -26.70
N PHE A 403 1.59 35.26 -26.01
CA PHE A 403 1.25 33.83 -26.05
C PHE A 403 0.23 33.45 -27.12
N SER A 404 -0.76 34.31 -27.35
CA SER A 404 -1.73 34.20 -28.45
C SER A 404 -2.42 32.83 -28.55
N PHE A 405 -2.81 32.21 -27.43
CA PHE A 405 -3.52 30.92 -27.43
C PHE A 405 -4.86 31.01 -28.17
N GLY A 406 -5.15 29.95 -28.94
CA GLY A 406 -6.50 29.68 -29.43
C GLY A 406 -7.39 29.03 -28.37
N ALA A 407 -8.69 28.92 -28.67
CA ALA A 407 -9.64 28.26 -27.79
C ALA A 407 -9.34 26.76 -27.58
N GLU A 408 -8.83 26.08 -28.61
CA GLU A 408 -8.43 24.67 -28.50
C GLU A 408 -7.29 24.49 -27.48
N ASP A 409 -6.24 25.32 -27.57
CA ASP A 409 -5.13 25.30 -26.61
C ASP A 409 -5.60 25.64 -25.18
N PHE A 410 -6.47 26.64 -25.04
CA PHE A 410 -7.02 27.04 -23.75
C PHE A 410 -7.84 25.93 -23.08
N GLY A 411 -8.49 25.06 -23.86
CA GLY A 411 -9.20 23.89 -23.34
C GLY A 411 -8.32 22.90 -22.57
N HIS A 412 -7.00 22.97 -22.75
CA HIS A 412 -6.01 22.16 -22.05
C HIS A 412 -5.43 22.85 -20.80
N VAL A 413 -5.77 24.12 -20.56
CA VAL A 413 -5.21 24.97 -19.49
C VAL A 413 -5.99 24.81 -18.18
N ARG A 414 -5.92 23.64 -17.54
CA ARG A 414 -6.70 23.34 -16.32
C ARG A 414 -6.04 23.86 -15.04
N GLY A 415 -4.72 23.82 -14.99
CA GLY A 415 -3.91 24.27 -13.86
C GLY A 415 -3.87 25.78 -13.73
N TYR A 416 -3.57 26.49 -14.83
CA TYR A 416 -3.53 27.96 -14.79
C TYR A 416 -4.91 28.57 -14.56
N ALA A 417 -5.98 27.94 -15.05
CA ALA A 417 -7.35 28.43 -14.84
C ALA A 417 -7.89 28.17 -13.42
N ARG A 418 -7.21 27.35 -12.60
CA ARG A 418 -7.71 26.99 -11.26
C ARG A 418 -7.44 28.04 -10.18
N ASP A 419 -6.32 28.76 -10.32
CA ASP A 419 -5.82 29.73 -9.35
C ASP A 419 -5.10 30.85 -10.09
N SER A 420 -5.49 32.10 -9.83
CA SER A 420 -4.96 33.31 -10.49
C SER A 420 -3.82 33.97 -9.72
N SER A 421 -3.60 33.62 -8.45
CA SER A 421 -2.80 34.40 -7.49
C SER A 421 -1.34 34.64 -7.88
N SER A 422 -0.76 33.78 -8.72
CA SER A 422 0.64 33.89 -9.16
C SER A 422 0.85 33.65 -10.65
N LEU A 423 -0.25 33.68 -11.42
CA LEU A 423 -0.24 33.34 -12.83
C LEU A 423 0.58 34.33 -13.68
N ASP A 424 0.40 35.63 -13.46
CA ASP A 424 1.08 36.67 -14.25
C ASP A 424 2.59 36.59 -14.09
N THR A 425 3.07 36.52 -12.84
CA THR A 425 4.51 36.36 -12.54
C THR A 425 5.09 35.12 -13.21
N PHE A 426 4.34 34.02 -13.22
CA PHE A 426 4.77 32.77 -13.85
C PHE A 426 4.87 32.91 -15.37
N LEU A 427 3.84 33.47 -16.02
CA LEU A 427 3.81 33.68 -17.46
C LEU A 427 4.84 34.72 -17.91
N ASP A 428 5.03 35.80 -17.16
CA ASP A 428 6.05 36.81 -17.43
C ASP A 428 7.46 36.22 -17.42
N ALA A 429 7.72 35.26 -16.54
CA ALA A 429 8.99 34.52 -16.54
C ALA A 429 9.14 33.65 -17.81
N LEU A 430 8.10 32.97 -18.29
CA LEU A 430 8.17 32.24 -19.56
C LEU A 430 8.40 33.17 -20.75
N ALA A 431 7.69 34.30 -20.80
CA ALA A 431 7.81 35.29 -21.87
C ALA A 431 9.21 35.90 -21.95
N ARG A 432 9.83 36.24 -20.80
CA ARG A 432 11.21 36.76 -20.74
C ARG A 432 12.23 35.80 -21.35
N HIS A 433 11.97 34.51 -21.30
CA HIS A 433 12.84 33.45 -21.84
C HIS A 433 12.41 32.97 -23.24
N SER A 434 11.53 33.72 -23.91
CA SER A 434 11.01 33.39 -25.25
C SER A 434 10.26 32.04 -25.34
N LEU A 435 9.69 31.59 -24.22
CA LEU A 435 8.84 30.38 -24.15
C LEU A 435 7.37 30.78 -24.29
N THR A 436 6.99 31.20 -25.49
CA THR A 436 5.68 31.84 -25.73
C THR A 436 4.72 30.96 -26.53
N ALA A 437 5.19 29.89 -27.18
CA ALA A 437 4.31 29.05 -27.98
C ALA A 437 3.36 28.21 -27.11
N PRO A 438 2.12 27.93 -27.56
CA PRO A 438 1.12 27.25 -26.73
C PRO A 438 1.56 25.90 -26.16
N ALA A 439 2.18 25.07 -27.00
CA ALA A 439 2.72 23.78 -26.57
C ALA A 439 3.84 23.92 -25.51
N GLU A 440 4.62 24.99 -25.56
CA GLU A 440 5.68 25.25 -24.57
C GLU A 440 5.05 25.68 -23.24
N VAL A 441 4.14 26.65 -23.25
CA VAL A 441 3.45 27.13 -22.04
C VAL A 441 2.67 25.99 -21.37
N LEU A 442 1.96 25.14 -22.13
CA LEU A 442 1.25 23.97 -21.59
C LEU A 442 2.20 22.97 -20.92
N ALA A 443 3.41 22.77 -21.46
CA ALA A 443 4.39 21.87 -20.85
C ALA A 443 4.83 22.30 -19.44
N PHE A 444 4.76 23.61 -19.14
CA PHE A 444 5.12 24.19 -17.85
C PHE A 444 3.96 24.24 -16.83
N GLU A 445 2.75 23.83 -17.20
CA GLU A 445 1.60 23.87 -16.29
C GLU A 445 1.82 23.03 -15.02
N ARG A 446 2.51 21.89 -15.15
CA ARG A 446 2.91 21.07 -14.00
C ARG A 446 3.85 21.79 -13.04
N CYS A 447 4.67 22.72 -13.52
CA CYS A 447 5.60 23.49 -12.68
C CYS A 447 4.83 24.50 -11.83
N TYR A 448 3.85 25.18 -12.44
CA TYR A 448 2.96 26.13 -11.76
C TYR A 448 2.21 25.50 -10.59
N GLN A 449 1.75 24.26 -10.75
CA GLN A 449 1.06 23.54 -9.68
C GLN A 449 2.00 23.03 -8.57
N ALA A 450 3.32 23.01 -8.80
CA ALA A 450 4.25 22.23 -7.98
C ALA A 450 5.12 23.06 -7.03
N PHE A 451 5.48 24.29 -7.41
CA PHE A 451 6.30 25.19 -6.59
C PHE A 451 5.96 26.65 -6.90
N GLN A 452 6.50 27.57 -6.09
CA GLN A 452 6.20 29.00 -6.19
C GLN A 452 6.75 29.62 -7.47
N SER A 453 6.00 30.53 -8.09
CA SER A 453 6.36 31.16 -9.37
C SER A 453 7.67 31.93 -9.34
N GLU A 454 8.10 32.42 -8.17
CA GLU A 454 9.39 33.10 -7.97
C GLU A 454 10.61 32.22 -8.34
N TRP A 455 10.50 30.90 -8.23
CA TRP A 455 11.60 29.98 -8.52
C TRP A 455 11.77 29.69 -10.01
N LEU A 456 10.77 30.04 -10.84
CA LEU A 456 10.78 29.70 -12.26
C LEU A 456 11.88 30.48 -13.01
N SER A 457 11.93 31.80 -12.84
CA SER A 457 12.87 32.64 -13.59
C SER A 457 14.33 32.22 -13.39
N PRO A 458 14.83 32.04 -12.15
CA PRO A 458 16.22 31.65 -11.96
C PRO A 458 16.52 30.24 -12.49
N LEU A 459 15.55 29.32 -12.48
CA LEU A 459 15.72 28.00 -13.11
C LEU A 459 15.82 28.10 -14.63
N LEU A 460 15.00 28.95 -15.26
CA LEU A 460 15.05 29.18 -16.70
C LEU A 460 16.34 29.89 -17.13
N ASP A 461 16.85 30.82 -16.31
CA ASP A 461 18.15 31.48 -16.53
C ASP A 461 19.31 30.46 -16.63
N VAL A 462 19.20 29.35 -15.89
CA VAL A 462 20.17 28.25 -15.94
C VAL A 462 19.92 27.35 -17.14
N ALA A 463 18.68 26.96 -17.38
CA ALA A 463 18.33 25.87 -18.29
C ALA A 463 18.21 26.29 -19.75
N VAL A 464 17.60 27.44 -20.03
CA VAL A 464 17.31 27.90 -21.40
C VAL A 464 18.59 28.07 -22.23
N PRO A 465 19.68 28.68 -21.72
CA PRO A 465 20.94 28.77 -22.46
C PRO A 465 21.58 27.41 -22.78
N ARG A 466 21.16 26.33 -22.10
CA ARG A 466 21.71 24.97 -22.20
C ARG A 466 20.74 23.98 -22.85
N ARG A 467 19.56 24.46 -23.31
CA ARG A 467 18.50 23.64 -23.92
C ARG A 467 19.01 22.87 -25.14
N GLY A 468 19.82 23.49 -25.99
CA GLY A 468 20.27 22.88 -27.25
C GLY A 468 19.07 22.44 -28.10
N GLN A 469 19.02 21.16 -28.46
CA GLN A 469 17.93 20.54 -29.23
C GLN A 469 16.78 19.98 -28.37
N ALA A 470 16.83 20.16 -27.04
CA ALA A 470 15.79 19.62 -26.16
C ALA A 470 14.42 20.27 -26.43
N THR A 471 13.38 19.44 -26.37
CA THR A 471 11.98 19.85 -26.49
C THR A 471 11.57 20.70 -25.27
N ALA A 472 10.49 21.49 -25.42
CA ALA A 472 9.94 22.22 -24.29
C ALA A 472 9.42 21.31 -23.17
N ALA A 473 8.97 20.10 -23.52
CA ALA A 473 8.57 19.08 -22.55
C ALA A 473 9.77 18.58 -21.71
N GLU A 474 10.93 18.35 -22.32
CA GLU A 474 12.16 17.97 -21.61
C GLU A 474 12.68 19.12 -20.74
N LEU A 475 12.67 20.36 -21.26
CA LEU A 475 13.04 21.53 -20.48
C LEU A 475 12.11 21.72 -19.27
N ALA A 476 10.79 21.64 -19.47
CA ALA A 476 9.82 21.72 -18.40
C ALA A 476 9.96 20.57 -17.40
N ASP A 477 10.43 19.39 -17.83
CA ASP A 477 10.67 18.25 -16.93
C ASP A 477 11.85 18.53 -16.02
N TRP A 478 12.93 19.02 -16.60
CA TRP A 478 14.09 19.43 -15.84
C TRP A 478 13.74 20.55 -14.85
N VAL A 479 13.02 21.59 -15.28
CA VAL A 479 12.58 22.70 -14.42
C VAL A 479 11.64 22.22 -13.33
N TYR A 480 10.69 21.34 -13.66
CA TYR A 480 9.80 20.72 -12.69
C TYR A 480 10.60 20.04 -11.58
N ARG A 481 11.59 19.23 -11.97
CA ARG A 481 12.42 18.46 -11.03
C ARG A 481 13.34 19.34 -10.22
N ALA A 482 14.03 20.30 -10.85
CA ALA A 482 14.91 21.24 -10.17
C ALA A 482 14.13 22.10 -9.15
N GLY A 483 12.94 22.60 -9.52
CA GLY A 483 12.08 23.36 -8.61
C GLY A 483 11.55 22.53 -7.44
N ARG A 484 11.34 21.23 -7.62
CA ARG A 484 10.95 20.31 -6.54
C ARG A 484 12.06 20.03 -5.51
N ILE A 485 13.33 20.27 -5.86
CA ILE A 485 14.47 20.17 -4.94
C ILE A 485 14.50 21.36 -3.98
N GLY A 486 14.01 22.54 -4.39
CA GLY A 486 14.01 23.74 -3.54
C GLY A 486 15.35 24.47 -3.43
N HIS A 487 16.40 23.98 -4.10
CA HIS A 487 17.75 24.57 -4.09
C HIS A 487 18.12 25.13 -5.47
N VAL A 488 17.41 26.18 -5.90
CA VAL A 488 17.58 26.79 -7.23
C VAL A 488 19.00 27.35 -7.41
N GLU A 489 19.53 28.01 -6.37
CA GLU A 489 20.89 28.56 -6.38
C GLU A 489 21.97 27.49 -6.57
N ALA A 490 21.74 26.27 -6.07
CA ALA A 490 22.67 25.15 -6.23
C ALA A 490 22.83 24.76 -7.70
N CYS A 491 21.73 24.79 -8.46
CA CYS A 491 21.75 24.53 -9.91
C CYS A 491 22.52 25.62 -10.65
N ALA A 492 22.30 26.89 -10.30
CA ALA A 492 22.99 28.02 -10.93
C ALA A 492 24.50 28.01 -10.68
N ILE A 493 24.90 27.86 -9.41
CA ILE A 493 26.30 27.81 -9.00
C ILE A 493 27.01 26.59 -9.60
N GLY A 494 26.39 25.40 -9.53
CA GLY A 494 26.96 24.19 -10.11
C GLY A 494 27.13 24.31 -11.63
N ALA A 495 26.13 24.84 -12.34
CA ALA A 495 26.21 25.03 -13.79
C ALA A 495 27.30 26.03 -14.19
N HIS A 496 27.48 27.10 -13.41
CA HIS A 496 28.51 28.11 -13.65
C HIS A 496 29.92 27.60 -13.35
N LEU A 497 30.16 27.11 -12.13
CA LEU A 497 31.49 26.72 -11.65
C LEU A 497 32.04 25.48 -12.38
N LEU A 498 31.19 24.53 -12.78
CA LEU A 498 31.60 23.34 -13.53
C LEU A 498 31.63 23.57 -15.05
N GLY A 499 31.22 24.77 -15.52
CA GLY A 499 31.18 25.10 -16.94
C GLY A 499 30.24 24.21 -17.76
N LEU A 500 29.09 23.80 -17.18
CA LEU A 500 28.14 22.90 -17.85
C LEU A 500 27.50 23.59 -19.05
N ARG A 501 27.39 22.89 -20.19
CA ARG A 501 26.92 23.48 -21.46
C ARG A 501 25.66 22.83 -22.02
N SER A 502 25.18 21.75 -21.42
CA SER A 502 24.06 20.98 -21.96
C SER A 502 23.00 20.66 -20.90
N LEU A 503 21.75 20.50 -21.32
CA LEU A 503 20.65 20.06 -20.46
C LEU A 503 20.91 18.67 -19.83
N PRO A 504 21.50 17.67 -20.54
CA PRO A 504 21.92 16.42 -19.92
C PRO A 504 22.95 16.58 -18.79
N ASP A 505 23.85 17.57 -18.88
CA ASP A 505 24.78 17.84 -17.78
C ASP A 505 24.06 18.46 -16.57
N LEU A 506 23.12 19.37 -16.81
CA LEU A 506 22.27 19.92 -15.76
C LEU A 506 21.41 18.84 -15.09
N GLU A 507 20.91 17.91 -15.88
CA GLU A 507 20.14 16.77 -15.41
C GLU A 507 20.98 15.89 -14.48
N ARG A 508 22.24 15.63 -14.84
CA ARG A 508 23.19 14.91 -13.98
C ARG A 508 23.58 15.71 -12.73
N LEU A 509 23.63 17.04 -12.81
CA LEU A 509 23.89 17.93 -11.67
C LEU A 509 22.78 17.83 -10.60
N LEU A 510 21.54 17.53 -10.98
CA LEU A 510 20.43 17.32 -10.02
C LEU A 510 20.74 16.23 -8.99
N ALA A 511 21.71 15.35 -9.25
CA ALA A 511 22.14 14.36 -8.29
C ALA A 511 22.72 14.98 -6.99
N VAL A 512 23.38 16.12 -7.12
CA VAL A 512 24.11 16.78 -6.03
C VAL A 512 23.54 18.15 -5.67
N ALA A 513 22.57 18.66 -6.45
CA ALA A 513 21.82 19.88 -6.15
C ALA A 513 21.17 19.90 -4.74
N PRO A 514 20.65 18.78 -4.18
CA PRO A 514 20.10 18.76 -2.82
C PRO A 514 21.11 19.10 -1.71
N LEU A 515 22.43 19.07 -1.99
CA LEU A 515 23.44 19.49 -1.02
C LEU A 515 23.41 21.02 -0.77
N GLY A 516 22.75 21.78 -1.64
CA GLY A 516 22.65 23.23 -1.56
C GLY A 516 23.86 23.95 -2.14
N ALA A 517 23.67 25.25 -2.39
CA ALA A 517 24.64 26.13 -3.04
C ALA A 517 25.99 26.19 -2.32
N SER A 518 25.97 26.35 -1.00
CA SER A 518 27.17 26.55 -0.19
C SER A 518 28.07 25.31 -0.19
N VAL A 519 27.50 24.13 -0.01
CA VAL A 519 28.25 22.86 -0.01
C VAL A 519 28.82 22.58 -1.39
N LEU A 520 28.03 22.77 -2.45
CA LEU A 520 28.52 22.60 -3.82
C LEU A 520 29.70 23.53 -4.12
N ARG A 521 29.60 24.81 -3.75
CA ARG A 521 30.69 25.76 -3.93
C ARG A 521 31.96 25.32 -3.18
N TYR A 522 31.82 24.91 -1.92
CA TYR A 522 32.93 24.39 -1.13
C TYR A 522 33.58 23.17 -1.79
N LEU A 523 32.79 22.19 -2.25
CA LEU A 523 33.31 20.99 -2.91
C LEU A 523 34.04 21.30 -4.22
N ILE A 524 33.49 22.19 -5.03
CA ILE A 524 34.03 22.53 -6.36
C ILE A 524 35.28 23.41 -6.23
N VAL A 525 35.22 24.45 -5.38
CA VAL A 525 36.27 25.46 -5.25
C VAL A 525 37.34 25.04 -4.24
N ASP A 526 36.94 24.74 -3.01
CA ASP A 526 37.89 24.48 -1.91
C ASP A 526 38.48 23.06 -2.02
N LYS A 527 37.63 22.05 -2.28
CA LYS A 527 38.06 20.65 -2.47
C LYS A 527 38.43 20.28 -3.90
N ARG A 528 38.40 21.27 -4.82
CA ARG A 528 38.87 21.15 -6.21
C ARG A 528 38.19 20.03 -7.01
N LEU A 529 36.94 19.70 -6.72
CA LEU A 529 36.13 18.79 -7.55
C LEU A 529 35.62 19.53 -8.79
N ALA A 530 36.55 19.96 -9.64
CA ALA A 530 36.33 20.94 -10.72
C ALA A 530 35.53 20.42 -11.93
N THR A 531 35.18 19.13 -11.97
CA THR A 531 34.37 18.56 -13.05
C THR A 531 33.13 17.87 -12.50
N LEU A 532 32.04 17.86 -13.30
CA LEU A 532 30.82 17.15 -12.92
C LEU A 532 31.10 15.66 -12.66
N LYS A 533 31.98 15.05 -13.46
CA LYS A 533 32.39 13.66 -13.25
C LYS A 533 33.05 13.48 -11.88
N SER A 534 34.07 14.28 -11.54
CA SER A 534 34.75 14.17 -10.24
C SER A 534 33.81 14.40 -9.06
N LEU A 535 32.84 15.30 -9.20
CA LEU A 535 31.85 15.57 -8.16
C LEU A 535 30.87 14.40 -7.98
N LEU A 536 30.40 13.80 -9.07
CA LEU A 536 29.53 12.63 -9.01
C LEU A 536 30.29 11.38 -8.53
N ASP A 537 31.53 11.20 -8.97
CA ASP A 537 32.41 10.12 -8.50
C ASP A 537 32.64 10.25 -6.98
N TRP A 538 32.93 11.46 -6.48
CA TRP A 538 32.96 11.70 -5.04
C TRP A 538 31.63 11.39 -4.35
N PHE A 539 30.50 11.86 -4.89
CA PHE A 539 29.17 11.68 -4.30
C PHE A 539 28.78 10.21 -4.17
N TYR A 540 29.00 9.40 -5.21
CA TYR A 540 28.64 7.98 -5.20
C TYR A 540 29.69 7.08 -4.56
N ASP A 541 30.98 7.44 -4.62
CA ASP A 541 32.06 6.53 -4.21
C ASP A 541 32.65 6.87 -2.84
N ARG A 542 32.64 8.14 -2.43
CA ARG A 542 33.35 8.65 -1.24
C ARG A 542 32.47 9.40 -0.23
N ALA A 543 31.27 9.84 -0.61
CA ALA A 543 30.41 10.68 0.21
C ALA A 543 29.36 9.88 1.00
N ALA A 544 29.76 8.77 1.62
CA ALA A 544 28.84 7.97 2.42
C ALA A 544 28.26 8.81 3.57
N GLY A 545 26.92 8.81 3.68
CA GLY A 545 26.19 9.60 4.67
C GLY A 545 25.98 11.08 4.32
N VAL A 546 26.43 11.55 3.15
CA VAL A 546 26.31 12.98 2.79
C VAL A 546 24.87 13.47 2.71
N LEU A 547 23.92 12.59 2.39
CA LEU A 547 22.50 12.93 2.37
C LEU A 547 21.92 13.23 3.75
N GLU A 548 22.59 12.82 4.83
CA GLU A 548 22.15 13.03 6.21
C GLU A 548 22.54 14.41 6.75
N MET A 549 23.25 15.20 5.94
CA MET A 549 23.78 16.48 6.34
C MET A 549 22.79 17.60 6.03
N LYS A 550 22.39 18.35 7.06
CA LYS A 550 21.63 19.60 6.90
C LYS A 550 22.40 20.76 7.48
N LEU A 551 22.93 21.61 6.61
CA LEU A 551 23.51 22.88 7.01
C LEU A 551 22.41 23.94 7.07
N TRP A 552 21.86 24.13 8.26
CA TRP A 552 20.83 25.14 8.52
C TRP A 552 21.37 26.57 8.51
N ARG A 553 22.70 26.73 8.52
CA ARG A 553 23.40 28.02 8.52
C ARG A 553 24.29 28.14 7.28
N PRO A 554 24.59 29.37 6.84
CA PRO A 554 25.69 29.61 5.89
C PRO A 554 26.97 28.94 6.39
N LEU A 555 27.81 28.53 5.44
CA LEU A 555 29.05 27.80 5.70
C LEU A 555 30.04 28.70 6.46
N GLY A 556 30.03 28.61 7.78
CA GLY A 556 30.96 29.29 8.69
C GLY A 556 32.16 28.40 9.05
N ASP A 557 32.98 28.88 9.98
CA ASP A 557 34.22 28.19 10.35
C ASP A 557 33.98 26.79 10.96
N PHE A 558 32.92 26.62 11.77
CA PHE A 558 32.55 25.33 12.38
C PHE A 558 32.10 24.32 11.33
N GLU A 559 31.23 24.76 10.43
CA GLU A 559 30.71 23.97 9.32
C GLU A 559 31.85 23.55 8.38
N ARG A 560 32.73 24.49 8.03
CA ARG A 560 33.88 24.24 7.15
C ARG A 560 34.88 23.28 7.79
N PHE A 561 35.22 23.47 9.06
CA PHE A 561 36.10 22.57 9.80
C PHE A 561 35.56 21.14 9.86
N SER A 562 34.27 20.98 10.18
CA SER A 562 33.62 19.66 10.24
C SER A 562 33.54 19.00 8.86
N LEU A 563 33.32 19.78 7.80
CA LEU A 563 33.32 19.31 6.42
C LEU A 563 34.72 18.91 5.94
N ASP A 564 35.76 19.62 6.34
CA ASP A 564 37.14 19.33 6.00
C ASP A 564 37.55 17.96 6.56
N ASP A 565 37.30 17.71 7.84
CA ASP A 565 37.55 16.41 8.48
C ASP A 565 36.73 15.29 7.81
N ALA A 566 35.43 15.52 7.58
CA ALA A 566 34.56 14.55 6.94
C ALA A 566 34.99 14.22 5.50
N PHE A 567 35.47 15.20 4.74
CA PHE A 567 35.99 15.00 3.39
C PHE A 567 37.24 14.14 3.39
N ASP A 568 38.18 14.44 4.28
CA ASP A 568 39.46 13.74 4.36
C ASP A 568 39.26 12.29 4.84
N ARG A 569 38.36 12.07 5.80
CA ARG A 569 38.01 10.73 6.32
C ARG A 569 36.99 9.97 5.48
N CYS A 570 36.30 10.64 4.55
CA CYS A 570 35.15 10.11 3.80
C CYS A 570 33.98 9.67 4.72
N CYS A 571 33.68 10.46 5.76
CA CYS A 571 32.66 10.15 6.76
C CYS A 571 31.75 11.37 7.04
N TYR A 572 30.60 11.45 6.36
CA TYR A 572 29.70 12.61 6.47
C TYR A 572 28.58 12.45 7.52
N THR A 573 28.36 11.23 8.03
CA THR A 573 27.31 10.95 9.04
C THR A 573 27.53 11.71 10.36
N ARG A 574 28.78 12.09 10.65
CA ARG A 574 29.19 12.77 11.89
C ARG A 574 29.12 14.30 11.81
N VAL A 575 28.95 14.87 10.61
CA VAL A 575 29.04 16.32 10.39
C VAL A 575 27.99 17.07 11.19
N SER A 576 26.72 16.66 11.11
CA SER A 576 25.62 17.31 11.85
C SER A 576 25.85 17.27 13.36
N HIS A 577 26.30 16.13 13.90
CA HIS A 577 26.63 15.96 15.31
C HIS A 577 27.79 16.89 15.74
N ASN A 578 28.90 16.85 15.01
CA ASN A 578 30.08 17.65 15.32
C ASN A 578 29.78 19.16 15.27
N ILE A 579 29.00 19.60 14.28
CA ILE A 579 28.55 21.00 14.18
C ILE A 579 27.71 21.38 15.41
N SER A 580 26.77 20.54 15.84
CA SER A 580 25.98 20.79 17.05
C SER A 580 26.86 20.90 18.29
N CYS A 581 27.80 19.97 18.51
CA CYS A 581 28.73 20.03 19.64
C CYS A 581 29.57 21.32 19.65
N LEU A 582 30.06 21.76 18.49
CA LEU A 582 30.83 23.01 18.37
C LEU A 582 29.98 24.24 18.74
N HIS A 583 28.74 24.32 18.24
CA HIS A 583 27.84 25.43 18.56
C HIS A 583 27.38 25.41 20.02
N GLU A 584 27.07 24.23 20.59
CA GLU A 584 26.71 24.06 21.99
C GLU A 584 27.85 24.47 22.91
N ALA A 585 29.06 23.94 22.69
CA ALA A 585 30.22 24.29 23.51
C ALA A 585 30.55 25.80 23.45
N ALA A 586 30.49 26.40 22.26
CA ALA A 586 30.67 27.84 22.12
C ALA A 586 29.58 28.64 22.85
N HIS A 587 28.32 28.18 22.80
CA HIS A 587 27.22 28.81 23.52
C HIS A 587 27.40 28.71 25.04
N SER A 588 27.71 27.52 25.56
CA SER A 588 27.97 27.26 26.98
C SER A 588 29.11 28.13 27.51
N ARG A 589 30.24 28.23 26.78
CA ARG A 589 31.38 29.09 27.17
C ARG A 589 31.02 30.57 27.18
N VAL A 590 30.26 31.06 26.20
CA VAL A 590 29.79 32.46 26.17
C VAL A 590 28.85 32.74 27.33
N GLN A 591 27.92 31.83 27.64
CA GLN A 591 26.98 31.97 28.74
C GLN A 591 27.68 31.95 30.10
N ALA A 592 28.72 31.13 30.28
CA ALA A 592 29.52 31.10 31.50
C ALA A 592 30.29 32.40 31.75
N LEU A 593 30.74 33.09 30.68
CA LEU A 593 31.49 34.34 30.78
C LEU A 593 30.61 35.59 30.96
N LEU A 594 29.50 35.69 30.21
CA LEU A 594 28.67 36.90 30.15
C LEU A 594 27.35 36.80 30.90
N GLY A 595 26.92 35.59 31.29
CA GLY A 595 25.61 35.35 31.88
C GLY A 595 24.44 35.63 30.91
N PRO A 596 23.19 35.55 31.40
CA PRO A 596 22.00 35.85 30.60
C PRO A 596 21.89 37.35 30.27
N ARG A 597 21.13 37.67 29.22
CA ARG A 597 20.88 39.07 28.82
C ARG A 597 20.20 39.84 29.97
N PRO A 598 20.78 40.95 30.46
CA PRO A 598 20.17 41.71 31.55
C PRO A 598 18.84 42.35 31.13
N LEU A 599 17.83 42.30 32.00
CA LEU A 599 16.52 42.92 31.79
C LEU A 599 16.54 44.38 32.29
N GLY A 600 16.06 45.32 31.49
CA GLY A 600 15.89 46.73 31.89
C GLY A 600 17.06 47.68 31.60
N LEU A 601 17.96 47.33 30.68
CA LEU A 601 19.03 48.24 30.22
C LEU A 601 18.48 49.36 29.31
N ASP A 602 19.12 50.52 29.35
CA ASP A 602 18.91 51.57 28.35
C ASP A 602 19.50 51.17 26.98
N ALA A 603 19.14 51.89 25.91
CA ALA A 603 19.56 51.54 24.55
C ALA A 603 21.08 51.53 24.36
N THR A 604 21.82 52.36 25.11
CA THR A 604 23.28 52.47 25.01
C THR A 604 23.97 51.31 25.72
N ALA A 605 23.51 50.97 26.92
CA ALA A 605 23.99 49.81 27.68
C ALA A 605 23.60 48.50 27.00
N LEU A 606 22.45 48.46 26.32
CA LEU A 606 22.03 47.32 25.51
C LEU A 606 22.95 47.13 24.30
N ALA A 607 23.28 48.21 23.57
CA ALA A 607 24.21 48.16 22.45
C ALA A 607 25.63 47.74 22.91
N ALA A 608 26.11 48.25 24.04
CA ALA A 608 27.40 47.87 24.61
C ALA A 608 27.44 46.40 25.05
N TYR A 609 26.35 45.89 25.64
CA TYR A 609 26.23 44.46 25.97
C TYR A 609 26.22 43.60 24.70
N ASP A 610 25.44 43.99 23.68
CA ASP A 610 25.35 43.24 22.43
C ASP A 610 26.70 43.23 21.67
N GLU A 611 27.47 44.32 21.70
CA GLU A 611 28.83 44.42 21.13
C GLU A 611 29.84 43.55 21.90
N ALA A 612 29.88 43.66 23.22
CA ALA A 612 30.73 42.80 24.06
C ALA A 612 30.38 41.32 23.88
N ARG A 613 29.08 41.01 23.73
CA ARG A 613 28.60 39.67 23.45
C ARG A 613 29.06 39.16 22.10
N GLN A 614 29.07 39.98 21.04
CA GLN A 614 29.64 39.56 19.76
C GLN A 614 31.15 39.26 19.87
N GLN A 615 31.93 40.13 20.53
CA GLN A 615 33.38 39.91 20.68
C GLN A 615 33.70 38.62 21.46
N VAL A 616 32.97 38.34 22.53
CA VAL A 616 33.13 37.10 23.30
C VAL A 616 32.71 35.89 22.47
N ILE A 617 31.61 35.97 21.70
CA ILE A 617 31.20 34.89 20.79
C ILE A 617 32.32 34.57 19.80
N GLU A 618 32.91 35.56 19.13
CA GLU A 618 33.98 35.33 18.16
C GLU A 618 35.24 34.73 18.81
N THR A 619 35.62 35.23 19.98
CA THR A 619 36.77 34.72 20.74
C THR A 619 36.57 33.26 21.15
N GLN A 620 35.41 32.94 21.73
CA GLN A 620 35.10 31.58 22.17
C GLN A 620 34.94 30.61 21.00
N ARG A 621 34.37 31.05 19.87
CA ARG A 621 34.31 30.22 18.66
C ARG A 621 35.70 29.81 18.18
N ARG A 622 36.66 30.75 18.16
CA ARG A 622 38.04 30.45 17.75
C ARG A 622 38.71 29.46 18.71
N ALA A 623 38.54 29.65 20.03
CA ALA A 623 39.09 28.73 21.03
C ALA A 623 38.51 27.31 20.91
N VAL A 624 37.18 27.19 20.75
CA VAL A 624 36.51 25.88 20.56
C VAL A 624 37.01 25.17 19.30
N LEU A 625 37.26 25.90 18.20
CA LEU A 625 37.86 25.31 16.99
C LEU A 625 39.27 24.78 17.21
N GLU A 626 40.09 25.50 17.97
CA GLU A 626 41.45 25.06 18.28
C GLU A 626 41.43 23.77 19.12
N ASP A 627 40.58 23.71 20.15
CA ASP A 627 40.38 22.51 20.97
C ASP A 627 39.85 21.35 20.12
N ALA A 628 38.87 21.60 19.25
CA ALA A 628 38.33 20.60 18.33
C ALA A 628 39.40 20.05 17.38
N GLY A 629 40.31 20.90 16.88
CA GLY A 629 41.46 20.51 16.06
C GLY A 629 42.39 19.52 16.75
N ARG A 630 42.52 19.59 18.07
CA ARG A 630 43.31 18.65 18.89
C ARG A 630 42.54 17.37 19.18
N ILE A 631 41.23 17.47 19.44
CA ILE A 631 40.36 16.34 19.82
C ILE A 631 40.08 15.41 18.64
N MET A 632 39.73 15.95 17.46
CA MET A 632 39.26 15.14 16.32
C MET A 632 40.23 14.02 15.89
N PRO A 633 41.56 14.25 15.77
CA PRO A 633 42.50 13.18 15.43
C PRO A 633 42.50 12.03 16.45
N MET A 634 42.35 12.34 17.74
CA MET A 634 42.41 11.37 18.83
C MET A 634 41.14 10.53 18.93
N THR A 635 39.98 11.13 18.64
CA THR A 635 38.67 10.45 18.69
C THR A 635 38.26 9.83 17.36
N GLY A 636 39.08 9.99 16.31
CA GLY A 636 38.76 9.48 14.97
C GLY A 636 37.67 10.28 14.25
N GLY A 637 37.51 11.57 14.57
CA GLY A 637 36.59 12.49 13.88
C GLY A 637 35.24 12.70 14.57
N VAL A 638 35.13 12.44 15.89
CA VAL A 638 33.92 12.76 16.67
C VAL A 638 34.23 13.73 17.79
N LEU A 639 33.38 14.74 17.94
CA LEU A 639 33.45 15.71 19.01
C LEU A 639 32.48 15.36 20.15
N PHE A 640 32.96 15.57 21.36
CA PHE A 640 32.17 15.43 22.58
C PHE A 640 31.98 16.81 23.20
N THR A 641 30.73 17.18 23.49
CA THR A 641 30.43 18.48 24.12
C THR A 641 31.16 18.61 25.47
N SER A 642 31.23 17.53 26.25
CA SER A 642 31.92 17.46 27.54
C SER A 642 33.43 17.79 27.48
N LEU A 643 34.09 17.51 26.35
CA LEU A 643 35.50 17.84 26.11
C LEU A 643 35.69 19.27 25.62
N LEU A 644 34.69 19.85 24.97
CA LEU A 644 34.72 21.19 24.42
C LEU A 644 34.20 22.26 25.39
N GLU A 645 33.47 21.87 26.45
CA GLU A 645 32.90 22.81 27.42
C GLU A 645 33.88 23.29 28.51
N VAL A 646 35.02 22.61 28.68
CA VAL A 646 36.02 23.00 29.69
C VAL A 646 36.55 24.41 29.46
N ALA A 647 36.84 25.12 30.55
CA ALA A 647 37.12 26.55 30.52
C ALA A 647 38.56 26.91 30.09
N SER A 648 39.50 25.95 30.14
CA SER A 648 40.90 26.18 29.73
C SER A 648 41.47 25.04 28.87
N PRO A 649 42.44 25.34 27.98
CA PRO A 649 43.12 24.34 27.15
C PRO A 649 43.80 23.23 27.96
N GLU A 650 44.35 23.55 29.14
CA GLU A 650 45.03 22.57 30.01
C GLU A 650 44.04 21.55 30.59
N GLN A 651 42.81 21.98 30.89
CA GLN A 651 41.74 21.08 31.34
C GLN A 651 41.25 20.18 30.20
N ALA A 652 41.20 20.70 28.98
CA ALA A 652 40.89 19.90 27.79
C ALA A 652 41.97 18.84 27.55
N GLU A 653 43.25 19.19 27.65
CA GLU A 653 44.37 18.26 27.55
C GLU A 653 44.35 17.19 28.66
N ALA A 654 44.07 17.60 29.91
CA ALA A 654 43.94 16.65 31.01
C ALA A 654 42.80 15.64 30.78
N ARG A 655 41.64 16.08 30.27
CA ARG A 655 40.54 15.17 29.92
C ARG A 655 40.87 14.29 28.72
N LEU A 656 41.51 14.84 27.67
CA LEU A 656 42.00 14.09 26.52
C LEU A 656 42.98 12.99 26.91
N ALA A 657 43.88 13.26 27.86
CA ALA A 657 44.84 12.29 28.37
C ALA A 657 44.16 11.11 29.08
N VAL A 658 42.95 11.30 29.61
CA VAL A 658 42.12 10.22 30.20
C VAL A 658 41.34 9.47 29.11
N VAL A 659 40.85 10.16 28.07
CA VAL A 659 40.03 9.56 27.00
C VAL A 659 40.85 8.68 26.05
N ALA A 660 42.07 9.08 25.70
CA ALA A 660 42.91 8.34 24.76
C ALA A 660 43.13 6.86 25.17
N PRO A 661 43.61 6.54 26.38
CA PRO A 661 43.79 5.15 26.79
C PRO A 661 42.46 4.39 26.86
N LEU A 662 41.38 5.05 27.29
CA LEU A 662 40.04 4.45 27.30
C LEU A 662 39.58 4.04 25.90
N LEU A 663 39.76 4.89 24.89
CA LEU A 663 39.41 4.55 23.51
C LEU A 663 40.27 3.40 22.97
N ASP A 664 41.56 3.35 23.32
CA ASP A 664 42.43 2.24 22.93
C ASP A 664 42.00 0.92 23.58
N GLU A 665 41.56 0.95 24.84
CA GLU A 665 40.97 -0.23 25.50
C GLU A 665 39.66 -0.67 24.84
N LEU A 666 38.77 0.27 24.53
CA LEU A 666 37.50 -0.03 23.85
C LEU A 666 37.72 -0.65 22.47
N LEU A 667 38.68 -0.14 21.69
CA LEU A 667 39.09 -0.69 20.39
C LEU A 667 39.83 -2.03 20.49
N ALA A 668 40.36 -2.35 21.66
CA ALA A 668 40.88 -3.66 22.00
C ALA A 668 39.78 -4.61 22.55
N GLY A 669 38.49 -4.24 22.41
CA GLY A 669 37.36 -5.01 22.90
C GLY A 669 37.25 -5.07 24.42
N ARG A 670 37.96 -4.20 25.14
CA ARG A 670 37.93 -4.05 26.60
C ARG A 670 37.15 -2.77 26.96
N GLY A 671 37.50 -2.12 28.08
CA GLY A 671 36.89 -0.90 28.57
C GLY A 671 36.49 -1.02 30.05
N PRO A 672 35.71 -0.06 30.56
CA PRO A 672 35.35 0.01 31.97
C PRO A 672 34.63 -1.26 32.41
N THR A 673 34.87 -1.66 33.65
CA THR A 673 34.28 -2.88 34.23
C THR A 673 33.43 -2.60 35.46
N ASP A 674 33.54 -1.41 36.02
CA ASP A 674 32.81 -0.99 37.20
C ASP A 674 31.31 -0.88 36.90
N PRO A 675 30.44 -1.15 37.89
CA PRO A 675 28.99 -1.10 37.72
C PRO A 675 28.43 0.31 37.50
N THR A 676 29.23 1.35 37.79
CA THR A 676 28.93 2.76 37.55
C THR A 676 29.87 3.31 36.49
N LEU A 677 29.34 4.13 35.58
CA LEU A 677 30.13 4.81 34.54
C LEU A 677 30.23 6.30 34.83
N ALA A 678 31.38 6.89 34.53
CA ALA A 678 31.49 8.34 34.36
C ALA A 678 30.89 8.78 33.01
N ASP A 679 30.41 10.02 32.92
CA ASP A 679 29.80 10.57 31.70
C ASP A 679 30.71 10.41 30.47
N ILE A 680 32.00 10.69 30.65
CA ILE A 680 33.00 10.60 29.58
C ILE A 680 33.24 9.15 29.11
N GLU A 681 33.04 8.18 30.01
CA GLU A 681 33.13 6.77 29.66
C GLU A 681 31.89 6.32 28.89
N ALA A 682 30.70 6.83 29.25
CA ALA A 682 29.45 6.55 28.54
C ALA A 682 29.50 7.10 27.12
N GLU A 683 30.00 8.33 26.97
CA GLU A 683 30.25 8.96 25.69
C GLU A 683 31.26 8.18 24.83
N ALA A 684 32.38 7.72 25.42
CA ALA A 684 33.39 6.94 24.69
C ALA A 684 32.87 5.58 24.21
N VAL A 685 32.10 4.87 25.06
CA VAL A 685 31.43 3.61 24.66
C VAL A 685 30.41 3.89 23.55
N ALA A 686 29.59 4.92 23.72
CA ALA A 686 28.57 5.31 22.74
C ALA A 686 29.19 5.62 21.37
N LEU A 687 30.35 6.29 21.36
CA LEU A 687 31.12 6.56 20.14
C LEU A 687 31.59 5.27 19.45
N VAL A 688 32.32 4.42 20.17
CA VAL A 688 32.98 3.24 19.57
C VAL A 688 31.96 2.22 19.06
N TYR A 689 30.86 2.06 19.80
CA TYR A 689 29.79 1.09 19.53
C TYR A 689 28.55 1.73 18.89
N GLU A 690 28.65 2.96 18.39
CA GLU A 690 27.61 3.66 17.62
C GLU A 690 26.22 3.61 18.25
N THR A 691 26.15 3.93 19.55
CA THR A 691 24.91 4.06 20.32
C THR A 691 24.83 5.43 20.99
N THR A 692 23.89 5.64 21.89
CA THR A 692 23.72 6.88 22.66
C THR A 692 24.23 6.70 24.09
N PRO A 693 24.78 7.76 24.73
CA PRO A 693 25.21 7.69 26.13
C PRO A 693 24.09 7.23 27.07
N GLY A 694 22.87 7.74 26.87
CA GLY A 694 21.71 7.34 27.69
C GLY A 694 21.36 5.84 27.61
N ASN A 695 21.52 5.20 26.44
CA ASN A 695 21.34 3.75 26.32
C ASN A 695 22.44 2.99 27.07
N VAL A 696 23.67 3.52 27.05
CA VAL A 696 24.80 2.94 27.77
C VAL A 696 24.53 2.98 29.27
N GLU A 697 24.25 4.17 29.80
CA GLU A 697 23.95 4.40 31.21
C GLU A 697 22.80 3.52 31.73
N GLN A 698 21.69 3.47 30.98
CA GLN A 698 20.50 2.72 31.38
C GLN A 698 20.77 1.21 31.57
N LEU A 699 21.61 0.61 30.72
CA LEU A 699 21.81 -0.83 30.66
C LEU A 699 23.11 -1.30 31.33
N TRP A 700 24.02 -0.37 31.63
CA TRP A 700 25.40 -0.70 32.04
C TRP A 700 25.48 -1.66 33.22
N SER A 701 24.78 -1.34 34.32
CA SER A 701 24.79 -2.14 35.55
C SER A 701 24.31 -3.59 35.36
N SER A 702 23.55 -3.85 34.29
CA SER A 702 22.98 -5.17 34.01
C SER A 702 23.88 -6.04 33.13
N VAL A 703 24.96 -5.48 32.57
CA VAL A 703 25.82 -6.14 31.56
C VAL A 703 27.27 -6.34 32.03
N THR A 704 27.60 -5.96 33.27
CA THR A 704 28.93 -6.11 33.88
C THR A 704 29.19 -7.51 34.45
N GLY A 705 30.47 -7.84 34.68
CA GLY A 705 30.91 -9.02 35.44
C GLY A 705 30.89 -10.36 34.71
N ARG A 706 31.07 -10.38 33.38
CA ARG A 706 31.01 -11.61 32.54
C ARG A 706 32.31 -11.94 31.80
N GLN A 707 33.37 -11.15 31.99
CA GLN A 707 34.63 -11.29 31.28
C GLN A 707 35.32 -12.64 31.53
N SER A 708 35.14 -13.21 32.73
CA SER A 708 35.70 -14.50 33.12
C SER A 708 35.20 -15.68 32.28
N ASP A 709 34.06 -15.55 31.61
CA ASP A 709 33.50 -16.63 30.79
C ASP A 709 34.38 -16.97 29.57
N LEU A 710 35.27 -16.06 29.17
CA LEU A 710 36.26 -16.30 28.11
C LEU A 710 37.65 -16.71 28.64
N ALA A 711 37.86 -16.78 29.95
CA ALA A 711 39.18 -17.00 30.54
C ALA A 711 39.79 -18.37 30.21
N SER A 712 38.98 -19.35 29.80
CA SER A 712 39.43 -20.67 29.37
C SER A 712 39.96 -20.73 27.94
N LEU A 713 39.79 -19.65 27.15
CA LEU A 713 40.27 -19.57 25.78
C LEU A 713 41.59 -18.81 25.69
N VAL A 714 42.51 -19.33 24.89
CA VAL A 714 43.68 -18.61 24.39
C VAL A 714 43.23 -17.75 23.21
N LEU A 715 43.21 -16.44 23.40
CA LEU A 715 42.79 -15.46 22.39
C LEU A 715 43.96 -14.55 22.03
N ALA A 716 44.17 -14.34 20.72
CA ALA A 716 45.08 -13.30 20.25
C ALA A 716 44.58 -11.89 20.61
N ASP A 717 45.50 -10.92 20.70
CA ASP A 717 45.14 -9.51 20.93
C ASP A 717 44.13 -8.99 19.90
N HIS A 718 44.31 -9.41 18.64
CA HIS A 718 43.32 -9.25 17.57
C HIS A 718 43.58 -10.23 16.43
N TYR A 719 42.52 -10.53 15.67
CA TYR A 719 42.57 -11.29 14.42
C TYR A 719 42.39 -10.32 13.23
N PRO A 720 43.32 -10.29 12.26
CA PRO A 720 43.20 -9.37 11.13
C PRO A 720 42.12 -9.84 10.14
N MET A 721 41.21 -8.94 9.78
CA MET A 721 40.23 -9.16 8.72
C MET A 721 40.54 -8.25 7.53
N ARG A 722 40.41 -8.76 6.30
CA ARG A 722 40.60 -7.98 5.07
C ARG A 722 39.32 -7.97 4.28
N TRP A 723 38.67 -6.82 4.22
CA TRP A 723 37.43 -6.64 3.45
C TRP A 723 37.73 -5.88 2.18
N ARG A 724 37.35 -6.43 1.03
CA ARG A 724 37.62 -5.79 -0.26
C ARG A 724 36.59 -4.70 -0.52
N LYS A 725 37.03 -3.50 -0.88
CA LYS A 725 36.13 -2.40 -1.22
C LYS A 725 35.41 -2.66 -2.55
N VAL A 726 34.15 -2.28 -2.60
CA VAL A 726 33.32 -2.25 -3.80
C VAL A 726 32.51 -0.97 -3.81
N HIS A 727 32.36 -0.38 -4.99
CA HIS A 727 31.55 0.81 -5.16
C HIS A 727 30.38 0.51 -6.10
N ARG A 728 29.27 1.21 -5.90
CA ARG A 728 28.06 1.04 -6.69
C ARG A 728 27.62 2.39 -7.19
N ARG A 729 27.80 2.59 -8.49
CA ARG A 729 27.45 3.83 -9.17
C ARG A 729 26.21 3.64 -10.04
N LEU A 730 25.35 4.65 -10.08
CA LEU A 730 24.24 4.68 -11.02
C LEU A 730 24.79 4.67 -12.46
N ARG A 731 24.33 3.72 -13.28
CA ARG A 731 24.73 3.62 -14.68
C ARG A 731 24.48 4.95 -15.40
N ASP A 732 25.43 5.39 -16.21
CA ASP A 732 25.29 6.62 -17.00
C ASP A 732 24.01 6.58 -17.85
N GLY A 733 23.23 7.66 -17.80
CA GLY A 733 21.94 7.78 -18.49
C GLY A 733 20.77 7.03 -17.85
N ALA A 734 20.98 6.25 -16.78
CA ALA A 734 19.89 5.65 -16.02
C ALA A 734 19.26 6.66 -15.05
N GLN A 735 17.94 6.66 -14.95
CA GLN A 735 17.19 7.48 -13.99
C GLN A 735 16.41 6.60 -13.02
N LEU A 736 16.30 7.04 -11.76
CA LEU A 736 15.45 6.36 -10.78
C LEU A 736 13.97 6.67 -11.00
N ASN A 737 13.09 5.79 -10.55
CA ASN A 737 11.65 6.04 -10.64
C ASN A 737 11.23 7.11 -9.61
N ILE A 738 11.18 8.36 -10.07
CA ILE A 738 10.86 9.54 -9.25
C ILE A 738 9.45 9.47 -8.68
N LYS A 739 8.48 8.92 -9.41
CA LYS A 739 7.10 8.79 -8.94
C LYS A 739 7.02 7.99 -7.64
N ASN A 740 7.70 6.84 -7.59
CA ASN A 740 7.75 6.01 -6.38
C ASN A 740 8.61 6.62 -5.27
N LEU A 741 9.75 7.25 -5.59
CA LEU A 741 10.55 7.97 -4.59
C LEU A 741 9.78 9.15 -4.00
N SER A 742 8.97 9.83 -4.80
CA SER A 742 8.07 10.91 -4.35
C SER A 742 6.94 10.39 -3.45
N ALA A 743 6.54 9.13 -3.59
CA ALA A 743 5.62 8.49 -2.65
C ALA A 743 6.27 8.29 -1.28
N ILE A 744 7.53 7.83 -1.25
CA ILE A 744 8.33 7.74 -0.02
C ILE A 744 8.55 9.13 0.60
N ALA A 745 8.90 10.13 -0.21
CA ALA A 745 9.12 11.51 0.25
C ALA A 745 7.88 12.17 0.88
N ARG A 746 6.66 11.75 0.51
CA ARG A 746 5.40 12.23 1.08
C ARG A 746 4.95 11.42 2.30
N LEU A 747 5.54 10.26 2.53
CA LEU A 747 5.10 9.31 3.55
C LEU A 747 5.06 9.92 4.97
N PRO A 748 6.08 10.69 5.44
CA PRO A 748 6.04 11.31 6.76
C PRO A 748 4.84 12.23 6.96
N ALA A 749 4.54 13.09 5.97
CA ALA A 749 3.40 14.00 6.01
C ALA A 749 2.05 13.26 5.99
N LEU A 750 1.94 12.19 5.20
CA LEU A 750 0.75 11.34 5.16
C LEU A 750 0.52 10.64 6.51
N VAL A 751 1.58 10.07 7.10
CA VAL A 751 1.52 9.43 8.42
C VAL A 751 1.09 10.43 9.51
N SER A 752 1.69 11.61 9.52
CA SER A 752 1.33 12.69 10.46
C SER A 752 -0.16 13.07 10.35
N ASN A 753 -0.64 13.26 9.12
CA ASN A 753 -2.05 13.60 8.88
C ASN A 753 -3.00 12.48 9.34
N ILE A 754 -2.72 11.23 8.99
CA ILE A 754 -3.51 10.07 9.42
C ILE A 754 -3.55 9.99 10.95
N ARG A 755 -2.40 10.16 11.62
CA ARG A 755 -2.32 10.11 13.09
C ARG A 755 -3.10 11.23 13.77
N ALA A 756 -3.06 12.44 13.24
CA ALA A 756 -3.81 13.57 13.78
C ALA A 756 -5.33 13.32 13.81
N HIS A 757 -5.83 12.48 12.91
CA HIS A 757 -7.26 12.16 12.79
C HIS A 757 -7.62 10.75 13.31
N TRP A 758 -6.64 9.92 13.65
CA TRP A 758 -6.84 8.50 13.98
C TRP A 758 -7.83 8.26 15.12
N SER A 759 -7.81 9.11 16.14
CA SER A 759 -8.68 9.00 17.32
C SER A 759 -9.94 9.86 17.25
N SER A 760 -9.98 10.87 16.37
CA SER A 760 -11.09 11.84 16.29
C SER A 760 -12.05 11.55 15.13
N SER A 761 -11.53 11.12 13.97
CA SER A 761 -12.31 10.88 12.76
C SER A 761 -11.62 9.83 11.88
N MET A 762 -12.09 8.58 11.95
CA MET A 762 -11.60 7.51 11.06
C MET A 762 -11.91 7.80 9.59
N PHE A 763 -12.96 8.58 9.31
CA PHE A 763 -13.27 9.04 7.95
C PHE A 763 -12.16 9.93 7.38
N ASP A 764 -11.71 10.94 8.14
CA ASP A 764 -10.65 11.84 7.70
C ASP A 764 -9.30 11.12 7.62
N ALA A 765 -9.01 10.23 8.58
CA ALA A 765 -7.84 9.35 8.53
C ALA A 765 -7.82 8.46 7.27
N CYS A 766 -9.00 8.05 6.76
CA CYS A 766 -9.13 7.21 5.58
C CYS A 766 -9.34 7.99 4.26
N LYS A 767 -9.39 9.33 4.25
CA LYS A 767 -9.80 10.14 3.09
C LYS A 767 -9.00 9.88 1.80
N GLY A 768 -7.74 9.47 1.94
CA GLY A 768 -6.85 9.14 0.82
C GLY A 768 -6.87 7.67 0.38
N LEU A 769 -7.53 6.78 1.12
CA LEU A 769 -7.65 5.36 0.79
C LEU A 769 -8.82 5.16 -0.18
N ARG A 770 -8.60 4.35 -1.22
CA ARG A 770 -9.66 3.90 -2.12
C ARG A 770 -9.55 2.39 -2.37
N PRO A 771 -10.63 1.61 -2.21
CA PRO A 771 -10.58 0.15 -2.42
C PRO A 771 -10.20 -0.24 -3.85
N SER A 772 -10.60 0.57 -4.84
CA SER A 772 -10.25 0.36 -6.24
C SER A 772 -8.75 0.52 -6.50
N GLN A 773 -8.08 1.44 -5.78
CA GLN A 773 -6.64 1.67 -5.91
C GLN A 773 -5.86 0.46 -5.40
N PHE A 774 -6.26 -0.17 -4.30
CA PHE A 774 -5.57 -1.35 -3.77
C PHE A 774 -5.46 -2.49 -4.80
N ARG A 775 -6.55 -2.76 -5.51
CA ARG A 775 -6.62 -3.85 -6.52
C ARG A 775 -5.87 -3.49 -7.80
N ALA A 776 -5.97 -2.23 -8.25
CA ALA A 776 -5.39 -1.75 -9.49
C ALA A 776 -3.93 -1.29 -9.36
N ALA A 777 -3.42 -1.06 -8.15
CA ALA A 777 -2.09 -0.50 -7.95
C ALA A 777 -1.00 -1.44 -8.49
N ALA A 778 -0.20 -0.89 -9.40
CA ALA A 778 0.96 -1.53 -10.03
C ALA A 778 2.30 -1.03 -9.45
N ASP A 779 2.29 0.07 -8.69
CA ASP A 779 3.47 0.75 -8.17
C ASP A 779 3.28 1.25 -6.73
N VAL A 780 4.34 1.83 -6.15
CA VAL A 780 4.35 2.27 -4.74
C VAL A 780 3.52 3.53 -4.56
N ASP A 781 3.49 4.42 -5.55
CA ASP A 781 2.64 5.61 -5.52
C ASP A 781 1.15 5.27 -5.39
N GLY A 782 0.67 4.28 -6.14
CA GLY A 782 -0.71 3.79 -6.02
C GLY A 782 -1.05 3.17 -4.66
N LEU A 783 -0.05 2.81 -3.86
CA LEU A 783 -0.18 2.26 -2.51
C LEU A 783 0.30 3.22 -1.40
N ALA A 784 0.59 4.49 -1.72
CA ALA A 784 1.21 5.41 -0.77
C ALA A 784 0.37 5.60 0.51
N HIS A 785 -0.95 5.73 0.39
CA HIS A 785 -1.85 5.85 1.54
C HIS A 785 -1.96 4.55 2.33
N HIS A 786 -1.95 3.39 1.68
CA HIS A 786 -1.92 2.09 2.35
C HIS A 786 -0.63 1.90 3.15
N LEU A 787 0.52 2.24 2.57
CA LEU A 787 1.80 2.24 3.28
C LEU A 787 1.78 3.24 4.45
N ALA A 788 1.18 4.42 4.28
CA ALA A 788 1.04 5.40 5.35
C ALA A 788 0.19 4.87 6.52
N VAL A 789 -0.91 4.15 6.26
CA VAL A 789 -1.71 3.48 7.31
C VAL A 789 -0.87 2.45 8.07
N LEU A 790 -0.12 1.60 7.37
CA LEU A 790 0.77 0.62 8.00
C LEU A 790 1.83 1.31 8.88
N CYS A 791 2.45 2.38 8.40
CA CYS A 791 3.42 3.15 9.17
C CYS A 791 2.75 3.84 10.37
N SER A 792 1.53 4.36 10.24
CA SER A 792 0.77 4.93 11.37
C SER A 792 0.45 3.90 12.44
N LEU A 793 0.16 2.65 12.08
CA LEU A 793 -0.02 1.55 13.03
C LEU A 793 1.29 1.16 13.73
N ALA A 794 2.40 1.18 13.00
CA ALA A 794 3.73 0.86 13.51
C ALA A 794 4.43 2.05 14.21
N TYR A 795 3.88 3.26 14.11
CA TYR A 795 4.46 4.49 14.65
C TYR A 795 4.75 4.37 16.15
N GLY A 796 5.82 4.94 16.67
CA GLY A 796 6.23 4.79 18.08
C GLY A 796 7.11 3.57 18.33
N ASP A 797 7.31 2.72 17.33
CA ASP A 797 8.56 1.96 17.21
C ASP A 797 9.69 2.91 16.81
N GLU A 798 10.79 2.88 17.54
CA GLU A 798 11.92 3.80 17.37
C GLU A 798 12.54 3.72 15.96
N GLN A 799 12.57 2.52 15.36
CA GLN A 799 13.14 2.31 14.03
C GLN A 799 12.21 2.82 12.93
N VAL A 800 10.90 2.63 13.08
CA VAL A 800 9.92 3.20 12.15
C VAL A 800 9.96 4.71 12.18
N ASP A 801 9.94 5.31 13.37
CA ASP A 801 10.01 6.75 13.56
C ASP A 801 11.34 7.31 13.04
N GLY A 802 12.44 6.59 13.27
CA GLY A 802 13.77 6.93 12.74
C GLY A 802 13.81 6.98 11.21
N ASN A 803 13.24 5.99 10.53
CA ASN A 803 13.18 5.98 9.05
C ASN A 803 12.27 7.07 8.50
N LEU A 804 11.13 7.35 9.13
CA LEU A 804 10.25 8.45 8.70
C LEU A 804 10.94 9.81 8.83
N ARG A 805 11.63 10.07 9.96
CA ARG A 805 12.45 11.28 10.14
C ARG A 805 13.58 11.35 9.13
N ARG A 806 14.25 10.23 8.83
CA ARG A 806 15.29 10.14 7.80
C ARG A 806 14.76 10.56 6.43
N TRP A 807 13.63 10.03 5.98
CA TRP A 807 13.05 10.39 4.67
C TRP A 807 12.51 11.81 4.60
N GLU A 808 12.07 12.35 5.73
CA GLU A 808 11.76 13.78 5.85
C GLU A 808 13.04 14.63 5.74
N GLN A 809 14.16 14.16 6.31
CA GLN A 809 15.45 14.82 6.19
C GLN A 809 15.99 14.80 4.75
N ILE A 810 15.93 13.65 4.07
CA ILE A 810 16.43 13.48 2.70
C ILE A 810 15.36 13.72 1.61
N ARG A 811 14.26 14.37 1.98
CA ARG A 811 13.08 14.57 1.11
C ARG A 811 13.45 15.14 -0.25
N GLU A 812 14.32 16.14 -0.28
CA GLU A 812 14.75 16.85 -1.49
C GLU A 812 15.50 15.91 -2.46
N SER A 813 16.36 15.05 -1.92
CA SER A 813 17.08 14.01 -2.68
C SER A 813 16.15 12.94 -3.24
N LEU A 814 15.14 12.51 -2.46
CA LEU A 814 14.10 11.59 -2.94
C LEU A 814 13.28 12.21 -4.09
N LEU A 815 12.93 13.49 -3.99
CA LEU A 815 12.20 14.22 -5.03
C LEU A 815 13.06 14.45 -6.29
N ALA A 816 14.37 14.62 -6.13
CA ALA A 816 15.33 14.73 -7.24
C ALA A 816 15.49 13.41 -8.02
N GLY A 817 15.15 12.28 -7.40
CA GLY A 817 15.55 10.96 -7.88
C GLY A 817 17.03 10.66 -7.65
N SER A 818 17.67 11.35 -6.70
CA SER A 818 19.08 11.22 -6.37
C SER A 818 19.28 10.56 -5.03
N VAL A 819 19.23 9.23 -5.02
CA VAL A 819 19.56 8.45 -3.84
C VAL A 819 20.69 7.48 -4.14
N PRO A 820 21.66 7.33 -3.21
CA PRO A 820 22.71 6.35 -3.34
C PRO A 820 22.13 4.95 -3.16
N TYR A 821 22.92 3.94 -3.51
CA TYR A 821 22.48 2.55 -3.45
C TYR A 821 22.11 2.11 -2.04
N GLU A 822 22.83 2.60 -1.04
CA GLU A 822 22.61 2.40 0.40
C GLU A 822 21.18 2.72 0.82
N GLU A 823 20.64 3.85 0.35
CA GLU A 823 19.30 4.29 0.74
C GLU A 823 18.22 3.38 0.15
N LEU A 824 18.46 2.81 -1.04
CA LEU A 824 17.57 1.79 -1.61
C LEU A 824 17.63 0.47 -0.84
N GLU A 825 18.78 0.13 -0.24
CA GLU A 825 18.88 -1.01 0.67
C GLU A 825 18.19 -0.73 2.01
N GLN A 826 18.33 0.47 2.55
CA GLN A 826 17.63 0.88 3.77
C GLN A 826 16.11 0.83 3.58
N LEU A 827 15.60 1.35 2.45
CA LEU A 827 14.21 1.24 2.07
C LEU A 827 13.74 -0.21 1.96
N GLN A 828 14.59 -1.09 1.42
CA GLN A 828 14.27 -2.51 1.35
C GLN A 828 14.18 -3.13 2.74
N THR A 829 15.17 -2.91 3.60
CA THR A 829 15.20 -3.39 4.99
C THR A 829 13.96 -2.93 5.76
N PHE A 830 13.57 -1.66 5.57
CA PHE A 830 12.37 -1.14 6.19
C PHE A 830 11.10 -1.91 5.78
N ILE A 831 10.91 -2.12 4.46
CA ILE A 831 9.72 -2.79 3.93
C ILE A 831 9.71 -4.29 4.26
N ASP A 832 10.87 -4.93 4.23
CA ASP A 832 11.00 -6.37 4.36
C ASP A 832 11.02 -6.84 5.82
N THR A 833 11.54 -6.01 6.72
CA THR A 833 11.82 -6.40 8.11
C THR A 833 11.28 -5.39 9.13
N THR A 834 11.73 -4.13 9.10
CA THR A 834 11.42 -3.16 10.17
C THR A 834 9.92 -2.90 10.34
N LEU A 835 9.20 -2.65 9.24
CA LEU A 835 7.78 -2.37 9.27
C LEU A 835 6.96 -3.62 9.69
N PRO A 836 7.17 -4.82 9.11
CA PRO A 836 6.51 -6.04 9.58
C PRO A 836 6.71 -6.34 11.06
N ASP A 837 7.94 -6.22 11.57
CA ASP A 837 8.26 -6.52 12.97
C ASP A 837 7.56 -5.55 13.91
N ALA A 838 7.60 -4.25 13.60
CA ALA A 838 6.89 -3.23 14.37
C ALA A 838 5.36 -3.44 14.34
N LEU A 839 4.79 -3.84 13.20
CA LEU A 839 3.37 -4.19 13.09
C LEU A 839 3.01 -5.42 13.92
N ALA A 840 3.85 -6.46 13.95
CA ALA A 840 3.60 -7.67 14.73
C ALA A 840 3.47 -7.37 16.23
N VAL A 841 4.21 -6.37 16.72
CA VAL A 841 4.17 -5.93 18.13
C VAL A 841 3.01 -4.96 18.39
N LEU A 842 2.85 -3.93 17.55
CA LEU A 842 2.01 -2.77 17.88
C LEU A 842 0.59 -2.84 17.30
N ALA A 843 0.38 -3.53 16.17
CA ALA A 843 -0.88 -3.45 15.42
C ALA A 843 -2.07 -3.93 16.24
N SER A 844 -1.98 -5.11 16.88
CA SER A 844 -3.11 -5.70 17.63
C SER A 844 -3.62 -4.78 18.74
N SER A 845 -2.72 -4.15 19.49
CA SER A 845 -3.11 -3.24 20.59
C SER A 845 -3.80 -1.96 20.09
N ARG A 846 -3.40 -1.44 18.92
CA ARG A 846 -4.00 -0.23 18.33
C ARG A 846 -5.32 -0.51 17.66
N LEU A 847 -5.40 -1.60 16.90
CA LEU A 847 -6.63 -2.02 16.24
C LEU A 847 -7.70 -2.38 17.28
N GLY A 848 -7.32 -2.97 18.42
CA GLY A 848 -8.24 -3.28 19.51
C GLY A 848 -8.86 -2.06 20.22
N ARG A 849 -8.35 -0.85 19.99
CA ARG A 849 -8.92 0.40 20.53
C ARG A 849 -9.98 1.02 19.61
N LEU A 850 -10.15 0.51 18.39
CA LEU A 850 -11.12 1.03 17.43
C LEU A 850 -12.52 0.53 17.77
N SER A 851 -13.52 1.37 17.55
CA SER A 851 -14.92 0.94 17.56
C SER A 851 -15.19 -0.02 16.39
N ASP A 852 -16.20 -0.88 16.50
CA ASP A 852 -16.60 -1.77 15.39
C ASP A 852 -16.97 -1.00 14.11
N ASN A 853 -17.43 0.24 14.23
CA ASN A 853 -17.76 1.07 13.07
C ASN A 853 -16.50 1.62 12.41
N ASP A 854 -15.53 2.10 13.18
CA ASP A 854 -14.25 2.58 12.67
C ASP A 854 -13.43 1.43 12.08
N ALA A 855 -13.43 0.27 12.74
CA ALA A 855 -12.79 -0.94 12.26
C ALA A 855 -13.40 -1.42 10.93
N ARG A 856 -14.74 -1.36 10.80
CA ARG A 856 -15.45 -1.63 9.53
C ARG A 856 -15.10 -0.62 8.44
N LEU A 857 -15.03 0.66 8.77
CA LEU A 857 -14.69 1.70 7.82
C LEU A 857 -13.27 1.50 7.29
N LEU A 858 -12.31 1.26 8.18
CA LEU A 858 -10.91 1.02 7.79
C LEU A 858 -10.77 -0.25 6.95
N GLU A 859 -11.38 -1.37 7.36
CA GLU A 859 -11.37 -2.63 6.58
C GLU A 859 -11.92 -2.41 5.16
N ARG A 860 -13.07 -1.73 5.06
CA ARG A 860 -13.70 -1.41 3.78
C ARG A 860 -12.80 -0.54 2.92
N GLN A 861 -12.16 0.50 3.47
CA GLN A 861 -11.34 1.45 2.72
C GLN A 861 -9.99 0.90 2.29
N LEU A 862 -9.40 -0.02 3.08
CA LEU A 862 -8.21 -0.77 2.68
C LEU A 862 -8.48 -1.56 1.40
N GLY A 863 -9.68 -2.14 1.26
CA GLY A 863 -10.10 -2.87 0.06
C GLY A 863 -9.39 -4.20 -0.17
N ALA A 864 -8.63 -4.66 0.83
CA ALA A 864 -7.89 -5.91 0.82
C ALA A 864 -8.86 -7.11 0.91
N PRO A 865 -8.60 -8.20 0.17
CA PRO A 865 -9.44 -9.39 0.25
C PRO A 865 -9.27 -10.04 1.63
N VAL A 866 -10.39 -10.22 2.34
CA VAL A 866 -10.46 -10.96 3.61
C VAL A 866 -11.22 -12.26 3.37
N PRO A 867 -10.70 -13.41 3.81
CA PRO A 867 -11.41 -14.69 3.70
C PRO A 867 -12.77 -14.66 4.42
N ASP A 868 -13.79 -15.28 3.82
CA ASP A 868 -15.17 -15.26 4.33
C ASP A 868 -15.35 -16.05 5.64
N ASP A 869 -14.40 -16.94 5.96
CA ASP A 869 -14.36 -17.79 7.17
C ASP A 869 -13.83 -17.05 8.42
N VAL A 870 -13.28 -15.85 8.27
CA VAL A 870 -12.79 -15.06 9.41
C VAL A 870 -13.96 -14.38 10.13
N ALA A 871 -14.34 -14.94 11.28
CA ALA A 871 -15.40 -14.42 12.13
C ALA A 871 -14.89 -13.29 13.06
N GLY A 872 -15.65 -12.19 13.15
CA GLY A 872 -15.39 -11.07 14.07
C GLY A 872 -14.61 -9.91 13.44
N MET A 873 -14.98 -8.68 13.78
CA MET A 873 -14.45 -7.47 13.13
C MET A 873 -12.95 -7.27 13.35
N ALA A 874 -12.47 -7.52 14.58
CA ALA A 874 -11.06 -7.42 14.91
C ALA A 874 -10.19 -8.39 14.08
N ALA A 875 -10.62 -9.65 13.95
CA ALA A 875 -9.92 -10.66 13.17
C ALA A 875 -9.95 -10.34 11.67
N ARG A 876 -11.08 -9.87 11.15
CA ARG A 876 -11.20 -9.41 9.76
C ARG A 876 -10.27 -8.24 9.47
N LEU A 877 -10.22 -7.24 10.35
CA LEU A 877 -9.34 -6.09 10.19
C LEU A 877 -7.85 -6.49 10.26
N GLN A 878 -7.48 -7.38 11.19
CA GLN A 878 -6.12 -7.94 11.22
C GLN A 878 -5.76 -8.66 9.91
N SER A 879 -6.68 -9.46 9.36
CA SER A 879 -6.49 -10.12 8.06
C SER A 879 -6.34 -9.12 6.92
N ALA A 880 -7.15 -8.05 6.89
CA ALA A 880 -7.05 -6.98 5.90
C ALA A 880 -5.71 -6.23 5.97
N ILE A 881 -5.19 -5.97 7.19
CA ILE A 881 -3.88 -5.36 7.40
C ILE A 881 -2.76 -6.28 6.91
N ALA A 882 -2.82 -7.58 7.22
CA ALA A 882 -1.83 -8.56 6.74
C ALA A 882 -1.83 -8.66 5.21
N ALA A 883 -3.00 -8.72 4.57
CA ALA A 883 -3.13 -8.70 3.12
C ALA A 883 -2.62 -7.39 2.50
N THR A 884 -2.84 -6.26 3.17
CA THR A 884 -2.32 -4.95 2.75
C THR A 884 -0.79 -4.93 2.81
N LEU A 885 -0.20 -5.36 3.92
CA LEU A 885 1.25 -5.47 4.09
C LEU A 885 1.87 -6.36 3.00
N HIS A 886 1.28 -7.52 2.73
CA HIS A 886 1.77 -8.43 1.70
C HIS A 886 1.79 -7.79 0.30
N LYS A 887 0.72 -7.07 -0.06
CA LYS A 887 0.62 -6.36 -1.35
C LYS A 887 1.66 -5.23 -1.46
N VAL A 888 1.83 -4.46 -0.39
CA VAL A 888 2.84 -3.39 -0.30
C VAL A 888 4.25 -3.97 -0.46
N GLN A 889 4.60 -4.99 0.32
CA GLN A 889 5.89 -5.67 0.23
C GLN A 889 6.16 -6.21 -1.19
N THR A 890 5.19 -6.91 -1.78
CA THR A 890 5.35 -7.48 -3.12
C THR A 890 5.60 -6.40 -4.18
N THR A 891 4.85 -5.30 -4.11
CA THR A 891 4.95 -4.20 -5.08
C THR A 891 6.27 -3.44 -4.90
N SER A 892 6.62 -3.08 -3.66
CA SER A 892 7.86 -2.39 -3.33
C SER A 892 9.10 -3.22 -3.63
N ARG A 893 9.12 -4.53 -3.32
CA ARG A 893 10.24 -5.44 -3.66
C ARG A 893 10.55 -5.46 -5.15
N ARG A 894 9.53 -5.59 -5.99
CA ARG A 894 9.69 -5.59 -7.47
C ARG A 894 10.23 -4.26 -7.97
N TRP A 895 9.80 -3.16 -7.38
CA TRP A 895 10.32 -1.83 -7.70
C TRP A 895 11.77 -1.68 -7.25
N LEU A 896 12.08 -1.90 -5.97
CA LEU A 896 13.43 -1.76 -5.41
C LEU A 896 14.44 -2.67 -6.10
N ALA A 897 14.07 -3.89 -6.49
CA ALA A 897 14.95 -4.77 -7.26
C ALA A 897 15.33 -4.18 -8.63
N ARG A 898 14.38 -3.53 -9.32
CA ARG A 898 14.64 -2.84 -10.60
C ARG A 898 15.52 -1.61 -10.40
N GLU A 899 15.26 -0.80 -9.38
CA GLU A 899 16.06 0.41 -9.10
C GLU A 899 17.49 0.05 -8.71
N ARG A 900 17.68 -0.90 -7.79
CA ARG A 900 19.00 -1.40 -7.38
C ARG A 900 19.78 -2.02 -8.55
N GLY A 901 19.10 -2.64 -9.51
CA GLY A 901 19.70 -3.18 -10.72
C GLY A 901 20.37 -2.13 -11.62
N LYS A 902 20.07 -0.83 -11.42
CA LYS A 902 20.69 0.28 -12.15
C LYS A 902 22.08 0.65 -11.62
N PHE A 903 22.50 0.07 -10.49
CA PHE A 903 23.78 0.33 -9.84
C PHE A 903 24.74 -0.86 -10.00
N PRO A 904 25.48 -0.96 -11.12
CA PRO A 904 26.53 -1.96 -11.28
C PRO A 904 27.58 -1.88 -10.17
N LYS A 905 28.08 -3.04 -9.73
CA LYS A 905 29.27 -3.12 -8.87
C LYS A 905 30.50 -2.74 -9.70
N VAL A 906 31.19 -1.70 -9.30
CA VAL A 906 32.53 -1.36 -9.77
C VAL A 906 33.51 -1.93 -8.75
N ARG A 907 34.32 -2.89 -9.19
CA ARG A 907 35.39 -3.45 -8.35
C ARG A 907 36.54 -2.46 -8.39
N ASP A 908 36.89 -1.90 -7.24
CA ASP A 908 38.17 -1.21 -7.12
C ASP A 908 39.25 -2.29 -7.02
N GLY A 909 40.17 -2.30 -7.98
CA GLY A 909 40.92 -3.49 -8.38
C GLY A 909 41.75 -4.14 -7.27
N GLN A 910 42.13 -3.41 -6.21
CA GLN A 910 42.95 -3.91 -5.10
C GLN A 910 42.74 -3.22 -3.74
N ALA A 911 41.77 -2.31 -3.58
CA ALA A 911 41.58 -1.60 -2.32
C ALA A 911 40.95 -2.52 -1.24
N GLU A 912 41.71 -2.81 -0.17
CA GLU A 912 41.26 -3.60 0.98
C GLU A 912 41.27 -2.73 2.25
N THR A 913 40.25 -2.89 3.07
CA THR A 913 40.20 -2.34 4.43
C THR A 913 40.69 -3.41 5.39
N VAL A 914 41.75 -3.10 6.13
CA VAL A 914 42.29 -3.98 7.17
C VAL A 914 41.62 -3.64 8.50
N LEU A 915 40.89 -4.60 9.03
CA LEU A 915 40.10 -4.48 10.25
C LEU A 915 40.65 -5.42 11.34
N ARG A 916 40.29 -5.15 12.60
CA ARG A 916 40.71 -5.94 13.76
C ARG A 916 39.50 -6.60 14.39
N ALA A 917 39.47 -7.93 14.42
CA ALA A 917 38.42 -8.70 15.09
C ALA A 917 38.89 -9.20 16.45
N ILE A 918 38.02 -9.12 17.45
CA ILE A 918 38.34 -9.39 18.85
C ILE A 918 37.18 -10.16 19.47
N ALA A 919 37.46 -11.32 20.04
CA ALA A 919 36.48 -12.05 20.85
C ALA A 919 36.46 -11.44 22.25
N SER A 920 35.29 -11.00 22.70
CA SER A 920 35.16 -10.32 23.99
C SER A 920 33.79 -10.53 24.62
N LYS A 921 33.80 -10.44 25.95
CA LYS A 921 32.63 -10.39 26.82
C LYS A 921 32.70 -9.20 27.80
N ALA A 922 33.45 -8.16 27.44
CA ALA A 922 33.51 -6.92 28.19
C ALA A 922 32.18 -6.16 28.10
N PRO A 923 31.78 -5.38 29.12
CA PRO A 923 30.45 -4.78 29.19
C PRO A 923 30.13 -3.89 27.97
N ALA A 924 31.11 -3.12 27.50
CA ALA A 924 30.98 -2.27 26.31
C ALA A 924 30.57 -3.06 25.04
N THR A 925 31.05 -4.28 24.88
CA THR A 925 30.76 -5.10 23.69
C THR A 925 29.31 -5.60 23.63
N PHE A 926 28.54 -5.50 24.71
CA PHE A 926 27.10 -5.72 24.70
C PHE A 926 26.39 -4.84 23.65
N PHE A 927 26.83 -3.58 23.53
CA PHE A 927 26.24 -2.55 22.68
C PHE A 927 26.54 -2.77 21.19
N ALA A 928 27.46 -3.68 20.84
CA ALA A 928 27.74 -4.07 19.46
C ALA A 928 26.47 -4.48 18.69
N ARG A 929 25.51 -5.11 19.37
CA ARG A 929 24.23 -5.52 18.78
C ARG A 929 23.34 -4.34 18.39
N GLN A 930 23.49 -3.19 19.06
CA GLN A 930 22.78 -1.96 18.71
C GLN A 930 23.38 -1.34 17.44
N ALA A 931 24.70 -1.28 17.34
CA ALA A 931 25.42 -0.78 16.16
C ALA A 931 25.00 -1.49 14.86
N VAL A 932 24.77 -2.81 14.94
CA VAL A 932 24.34 -3.64 13.78
C VAL A 932 22.83 -3.86 13.72
N ALA A 933 22.05 -3.12 14.50
CA ALA A 933 20.59 -3.13 14.52
C ALA A 933 19.95 -4.53 14.67
N LEU A 934 20.48 -5.37 15.56
CA LEU A 934 19.90 -6.68 15.84
C LEU A 934 18.58 -6.58 16.62
N CYS A 935 17.63 -7.48 16.36
CA CYS A 935 16.39 -7.57 17.13
C CYS A 935 16.64 -7.92 18.61
N THR A 936 17.72 -8.64 18.90
CA THR A 936 18.14 -9.00 20.26
C THR A 936 19.02 -7.94 20.95
N ARG A 937 19.07 -6.69 20.45
CA ARG A 937 20.01 -5.66 20.92
C ARG A 937 19.93 -5.32 22.41
N TYR A 938 18.77 -5.50 23.03
CA TYR A 938 18.54 -5.26 24.46
C TYR A 938 18.44 -6.54 25.30
N ASN A 939 18.66 -7.73 24.71
CA ASN A 939 18.49 -8.99 25.42
C ASN A 939 19.69 -9.22 26.37
N VAL A 940 19.49 -8.87 27.65
CA VAL A 940 20.47 -9.04 28.74
C VAL A 940 20.63 -10.52 29.14
N ASP A 941 19.56 -11.31 29.09
CA ASP A 941 19.64 -12.73 29.48
C ASP A 941 20.54 -13.51 28.53
N MET A 942 20.45 -13.24 27.23
CA MET A 942 21.37 -13.81 26.24
C MET A 942 22.82 -13.35 26.48
N TRP A 943 23.04 -12.13 26.96
CA TRP A 943 24.38 -11.66 27.28
C TRP A 943 24.99 -12.38 28.48
N LYS A 944 24.16 -12.68 29.49
CA LYS A 944 24.56 -13.38 30.72
C LYS A 944 24.83 -14.88 30.52
N GLU A 945 24.39 -15.46 29.40
CA GLU A 945 24.60 -16.87 29.06
C GLU A 945 26.10 -17.21 28.97
N PRO A 946 26.64 -18.13 29.80
CA PRO A 946 28.08 -18.41 29.84
C PRO A 946 28.68 -18.87 28.51
N ARG A 947 27.96 -19.69 27.73
CA ARG A 947 28.45 -20.20 26.43
C ARG A 947 28.57 -19.11 25.35
N HIS A 948 27.95 -17.94 25.55
CA HIS A 948 27.84 -16.87 24.56
C HIS A 948 28.92 -15.81 24.72
N SER A 949 29.44 -15.29 23.62
CA SER A 949 30.30 -14.09 23.56
C SER A 949 30.17 -13.37 22.22
N HIS A 950 30.78 -12.20 22.08
CA HIS A 950 30.80 -11.46 20.82
C HIS A 950 32.19 -11.50 20.17
N LEU A 951 32.22 -11.71 18.86
CA LEU A 951 33.33 -11.35 18.01
C LEU A 951 33.05 -9.96 17.45
N VAL A 952 33.68 -8.93 18.00
CA VAL A 952 33.54 -7.54 17.56
C VAL A 952 34.65 -7.19 16.58
N VAL A 953 34.32 -6.42 15.54
CA VAL A 953 35.26 -6.02 14.49
C VAL A 953 35.37 -4.49 14.51
N PHE A 954 36.60 -3.98 14.60
CA PHE A 954 36.90 -2.55 14.62
C PHE A 954 37.69 -2.11 13.40
N ASP A 955 37.40 -0.90 12.92
CA ASP A 955 38.24 -0.19 11.96
C ASP A 955 39.24 0.67 12.75
N PRO A 956 40.54 0.33 12.73
CA PRO A 956 41.55 1.09 13.47
C PRO A 956 41.76 2.51 12.92
N ALA A 957 41.47 2.76 11.65
CA ALA A 957 41.60 4.09 11.05
C ALA A 957 40.43 5.00 11.45
N GLN A 958 39.22 4.44 11.52
CA GLN A 958 38.01 5.20 11.88
C GLN A 958 37.72 5.19 13.40
N ARG A 959 38.49 4.41 14.18
CA ARG A 959 38.35 4.22 15.63
C ARG A 959 36.91 3.87 16.04
N CYS A 960 36.26 3.00 15.29
CA CYS A 960 34.87 2.61 15.53
C CYS A 960 34.60 1.16 15.11
N MET A 961 33.44 0.66 15.51
CA MET A 961 32.97 -0.65 15.13
C MET A 961 32.65 -0.73 13.62
N ALA A 962 33.04 -1.86 13.02
CA ALA A 962 32.80 -2.21 11.62
C ALA A 962 31.81 -3.38 11.45
N GLY A 963 31.69 -4.25 12.46
CA GLY A 963 30.74 -5.36 12.44
C GLY A 963 30.88 -6.25 13.66
N MET A 964 30.03 -7.28 13.76
CA MET A 964 30.13 -8.31 14.79
C MET A 964 29.62 -9.67 14.32
N ALA A 965 29.98 -10.71 15.07
CA ALA A 965 29.32 -12.02 15.08
C ALA A 965 29.14 -12.51 16.52
N MET A 966 28.20 -13.42 16.75
CA MET A 966 28.02 -14.09 18.03
C MET A 966 28.75 -15.43 18.01
N LEU A 967 29.44 -15.73 19.10
CA LEU A 967 30.18 -16.97 19.28
C LEU A 967 29.57 -17.77 20.41
N PHE A 968 29.33 -19.06 20.17
CA PHE A 968 28.86 -20.01 21.16
C PHE A 968 29.86 -21.16 21.29
N LEU A 969 30.22 -21.51 22.52
CA LEU A 969 31.05 -22.68 22.82
C LEU A 969 30.20 -23.74 23.50
N GLU A 970 29.99 -24.85 22.81
CA GLU A 970 29.12 -25.92 23.30
C GLU A 970 29.60 -27.29 22.82
N VAL A 971 29.51 -28.29 23.69
CA VAL A 971 29.71 -29.70 23.30
C VAL A 971 28.49 -30.15 22.51
N VAL A 972 28.72 -30.53 21.26
CA VAL A 972 27.68 -31.06 20.37
C VAL A 972 27.99 -32.54 20.13
N PRO A 973 27.30 -33.48 20.82
CA PRO A 973 27.64 -34.90 20.77
C PRO A 973 27.65 -35.51 19.36
N ALA A 974 26.85 -34.96 18.44
CA ALA A 974 26.80 -35.38 17.05
C ALA A 974 28.05 -35.00 16.22
N ILE A 975 28.90 -34.10 16.75
CA ILE A 975 30.17 -33.66 16.18
C ILE A 975 31.35 -34.30 16.94
N ASP A 976 31.37 -34.14 18.27
CA ASP A 976 32.39 -34.65 19.18
C ASP A 976 31.76 -34.84 20.58
N PRO A 977 31.97 -35.99 21.25
CA PRO A 977 31.31 -36.27 22.52
C PRO A 977 31.86 -35.48 23.71
N GLU A 978 33.10 -34.97 23.63
CA GLU A 978 33.78 -34.35 24.78
C GLU A 978 34.26 -32.93 24.47
N ARG A 979 34.82 -32.70 23.28
CA ARG A 979 35.38 -31.38 22.94
C ARG A 979 34.29 -30.41 22.49
N PRO A 980 34.31 -29.16 22.97
CA PRO A 980 33.36 -28.14 22.51
C PRO A 980 33.61 -27.76 21.05
N ALA A 981 32.54 -27.44 20.34
CA ALA A 981 32.56 -26.82 19.03
C ALA A 981 32.32 -25.31 19.16
N LEU A 982 32.95 -24.53 18.28
CA LEU A 982 32.67 -23.11 18.13
C LEU A 982 31.54 -22.92 17.12
N ILE A 983 30.41 -22.41 17.58
CA ILE A 983 29.26 -22.09 16.73
C ILE A 983 29.22 -20.58 16.53
N ILE A 984 29.45 -20.13 15.29
CA ILE A 984 29.39 -18.71 14.90
C ILE A 984 28.04 -18.40 14.25
N ARG A 985 27.42 -17.27 14.63
CA ARG A 985 26.16 -16.80 14.04
C ARG A 985 26.07 -15.28 13.98
N ALA A 986 25.02 -14.76 13.35
CA ALA A 986 24.72 -13.33 13.25
C ALA A 986 25.90 -12.50 12.70
N LEU A 987 26.46 -12.92 11.56
CA LEU A 987 27.57 -12.24 10.89
C LEU A 987 27.05 -10.92 10.30
N ASN A 988 27.24 -9.82 11.02
CA ASN A 988 26.61 -8.55 10.70
C ASN A 988 27.65 -7.44 10.61
N PRO A 989 28.00 -6.98 9.40
CA PRO A 989 28.68 -5.70 9.25
C PRO A 989 27.74 -4.55 9.65
N VAL A 990 28.31 -3.46 10.16
CA VAL A 990 27.60 -2.18 10.29
C VAL A 990 27.21 -1.70 8.87
N ALA A 991 26.06 -1.04 8.75
CA ALA A 991 25.43 -0.73 7.45
C ALA A 991 26.39 -0.10 6.42
N ARG A 992 27.21 0.88 6.82
CA ARG A 992 28.19 1.52 5.93
C ARG A 992 29.24 0.55 5.37
N TYR A 993 29.68 -0.43 6.15
CA TYR A 993 30.66 -1.41 5.66
C TYR A 993 30.00 -2.47 4.80
N ALA A 994 28.75 -2.82 5.09
CA ALA A 994 27.96 -3.75 4.29
C ALA A 994 27.79 -3.27 2.83
N SER A 995 27.67 -1.95 2.64
CA SER A 995 27.49 -1.37 1.31
C SER A 995 28.80 -1.15 0.56
N GLN A 996 29.86 -0.78 1.27
CA GLN A 996 31.17 -0.43 0.71
C GLN A 996 32.11 -1.62 0.50
N HIS A 997 31.77 -2.81 1.00
CA HIS A 997 32.65 -3.98 0.92
C HIS A 997 31.98 -5.19 0.28
N ASP A 998 32.78 -6.03 -0.36
CA ASP A 998 32.27 -7.24 -0.99
C ASP A 998 31.88 -8.27 0.06
N VAL A 999 30.59 -8.60 0.07
CA VAL A 999 29.97 -9.55 1.00
C VAL A 999 30.72 -10.88 1.11
N ALA A 1000 31.26 -11.42 0.00
CA ALA A 1000 31.96 -12.69 0.05
C ALA A 1000 33.22 -12.58 0.93
N THR A 1001 33.97 -11.48 0.83
CA THR A 1001 35.16 -11.23 1.64
C THR A 1001 34.82 -11.00 3.12
N ILE A 1002 33.67 -10.38 3.41
CA ILE A 1002 33.17 -10.24 4.80
C ILE A 1002 32.90 -11.62 5.41
N VAL A 1003 32.10 -12.44 4.72
CA VAL A 1003 31.74 -13.79 5.19
C VAL A 1003 32.98 -14.67 5.36
N ASP A 1004 33.90 -14.61 4.39
CA ASP A 1004 35.11 -15.42 4.43
C ASP A 1004 36.00 -15.02 5.62
N ALA A 1005 36.17 -13.72 5.87
CA ALA A 1005 36.95 -13.21 7.00
C ALA A 1005 36.36 -13.61 8.38
N PHE A 1006 35.04 -13.56 8.56
CA PHE A 1006 34.39 -14.01 9.79
C PHE A 1006 34.62 -15.51 10.04
N PHE A 1007 34.40 -16.33 9.02
CA PHE A 1007 34.63 -17.78 9.14
C PHE A 1007 36.12 -18.11 9.33
N ASP A 1008 37.04 -17.45 8.63
CA ASP A 1008 38.48 -17.67 8.82
C ASP A 1008 38.95 -17.27 10.22
N THR A 1009 38.36 -16.22 10.79
CA THR A 1009 38.62 -15.83 12.19
C THR A 1009 38.10 -16.89 13.16
N ALA A 1010 36.89 -17.40 12.96
CA ALA A 1010 36.36 -18.49 13.78
C ALA A 1010 37.21 -19.76 13.68
N LEU A 1011 37.71 -20.10 12.48
CA LEU A 1011 38.66 -21.20 12.25
C LEU A 1011 39.96 -21.01 13.03
N SER A 1012 40.50 -19.79 13.05
CA SER A 1012 41.73 -19.46 13.78
C SER A 1012 41.52 -19.62 15.29
N ILE A 1013 40.46 -19.01 15.85
CA ILE A 1013 40.09 -19.17 17.27
C ILE A 1013 39.95 -20.65 17.63
N ALA A 1014 39.28 -21.44 16.78
CA ALA A 1014 39.06 -22.85 17.04
C ALA A 1014 40.35 -23.69 16.95
N ALA A 1015 41.24 -23.36 16.02
CA ALA A 1015 42.53 -24.02 15.88
C ALA A 1015 43.46 -23.73 17.08
N ASP A 1016 43.53 -22.46 17.50
CA ASP A 1016 44.37 -22.02 18.63
C ASP A 1016 43.94 -22.64 19.97
N ASN A 1017 42.67 -23.05 20.08
CA ASN A 1017 42.07 -23.64 21.27
C ASN A 1017 41.79 -25.14 21.15
N ALA A 1018 42.31 -25.81 20.11
CA ALA A 1018 42.12 -27.24 19.85
C ALA A 1018 40.64 -27.72 19.90
N LEU A 1019 39.72 -26.85 19.46
CA LEU A 1019 38.28 -27.13 19.49
C LEU A 1019 37.90 -28.26 18.53
N ALA A 1020 36.74 -28.88 18.79
CA ALA A 1020 36.22 -29.94 17.96
C ALA A 1020 36.00 -29.47 16.51
N ALA A 1021 35.25 -28.39 16.34
CA ALA A 1021 34.81 -27.95 15.04
C ALA A 1021 34.44 -26.47 15.04
N VAL A 1022 34.31 -25.90 13.84
CA VAL A 1022 33.59 -24.65 13.62
C VAL A 1022 32.31 -24.96 12.85
N ALA A 1023 31.20 -24.47 13.37
CA ALA A 1023 29.89 -24.64 12.77
C ALA A 1023 29.09 -23.33 12.78
N PHE A 1024 28.00 -23.29 12.01
CA PHE A 1024 26.99 -22.24 12.08
C PHE A 1024 25.58 -22.84 12.03
N PRO A 1025 24.56 -22.19 12.61
CA PRO A 1025 23.21 -22.73 12.66
C PRO A 1025 22.50 -22.73 11.31
N GLY A 1026 21.54 -23.62 11.11
CA GLY A 1026 20.57 -23.48 10.01
C GLY A 1026 19.75 -22.19 10.12
N ASP A 1027 19.02 -21.83 9.06
CA ASP A 1027 18.20 -20.61 9.05
C ASP A 1027 16.96 -20.76 9.94
N GLY A 1028 16.28 -21.91 9.95
CA GLY A 1028 15.13 -22.18 10.82
C GLY A 1028 13.96 -21.20 10.66
N GLY A 1029 13.94 -20.41 9.58
CA GLY A 1029 12.99 -19.31 9.38
C GLY A 1029 13.27 -18.03 10.19
N MET A 1030 14.40 -17.96 10.90
CA MET A 1030 14.85 -16.79 11.67
C MET A 1030 16.16 -16.25 11.06
N ASP A 1031 16.42 -14.95 11.15
CA ASP A 1031 17.66 -14.32 10.65
C ASP A 1031 18.88 -14.61 11.55
N LEU A 1032 19.07 -15.89 11.92
CA LEU A 1032 20.14 -16.34 12.80
C LEU A 1032 21.51 -16.24 12.15
N LEU A 1033 21.58 -16.31 10.81
CA LEU A 1033 22.81 -16.18 10.04
C LEU A 1033 23.30 -14.73 9.96
N SER A 1034 22.40 -13.82 9.62
CA SER A 1034 22.66 -12.38 9.48
C SER A 1034 21.32 -11.65 9.30
N ASN A 1035 21.19 -10.43 9.82
CA ASN A 1035 20.08 -9.51 9.49
C ASN A 1035 20.37 -8.69 8.21
N VAL A 1036 21.53 -8.88 7.59
CA VAL A 1036 21.91 -8.27 6.31
C VAL A 1036 21.58 -9.26 5.18
N PRO A 1037 20.54 -9.03 4.35
CA PRO A 1037 20.05 -10.03 3.39
C PRO A 1037 21.07 -10.46 2.33
N ALA A 1038 22.07 -9.62 2.05
CA ALA A 1038 23.13 -9.98 1.12
C ALA A 1038 24.10 -11.03 1.72
N VAL A 1039 24.45 -10.86 3.01
CA VAL A 1039 25.32 -11.78 3.77
C VAL A 1039 24.63 -13.13 3.94
N GLN A 1040 23.37 -13.12 4.40
CA GLN A 1040 22.58 -14.35 4.57
C GLN A 1040 22.47 -15.15 3.26
N ARG A 1041 22.15 -14.49 2.13
CA ARG A 1041 22.06 -15.15 0.82
C ARG A 1041 23.41 -15.71 0.34
N ASP A 1042 24.51 -15.02 0.62
CA ASP A 1042 25.83 -15.53 0.29
C ASP A 1042 26.16 -16.79 1.10
N ILE A 1043 25.88 -16.79 2.41
CA ILE A 1043 26.05 -17.96 3.28
C ILE A 1043 25.20 -19.13 2.78
N GLN A 1044 23.91 -18.89 2.51
CA GLN A 1044 22.98 -19.89 2.01
C GLN A 1044 23.45 -20.48 0.67
N LYS A 1045 23.91 -19.63 -0.25
CA LYS A 1045 24.34 -20.07 -1.58
C LYS A 1045 25.66 -20.87 -1.55
N ARG A 1046 26.67 -20.39 -0.82
CA ARG A 1046 28.02 -20.98 -0.85
C ARG A 1046 28.19 -22.12 0.15
N TYR A 1047 27.50 -22.08 1.28
CA TYR A 1047 27.73 -23.04 2.37
C TYR A 1047 26.54 -23.99 2.56
N VAL A 1048 25.32 -23.47 2.73
CA VAL A 1048 24.12 -24.31 2.96
C VAL A 1048 23.77 -25.14 1.73
N GLY A 1049 23.64 -24.50 0.57
CA GLY A 1049 23.25 -25.18 -0.69
C GLY A 1049 24.28 -26.17 -1.23
N ARG A 1050 25.52 -26.12 -0.72
CA ARG A 1050 26.60 -27.05 -1.06
C ARG A 1050 26.84 -28.13 0.01
N ALA A 1051 26.13 -28.06 1.13
CA ALA A 1051 26.39 -28.93 2.27
C ALA A 1051 25.97 -30.37 1.97
N GLY A 1052 26.85 -31.32 2.31
CA GLY A 1052 26.51 -32.75 2.30
C GLY A 1052 25.83 -33.15 3.61
N ARG A 1053 24.81 -34.01 3.57
CA ARG A 1053 24.22 -34.57 4.79
C ARG A 1053 25.19 -35.54 5.43
N TYR A 1054 25.49 -35.33 6.71
CA TYR A 1054 26.35 -36.21 7.50
C TYR A 1054 25.51 -37.11 8.41
N LEU A 1055 25.91 -38.38 8.51
CA LEU A 1055 25.32 -39.36 9.40
C LEU A 1055 26.37 -39.71 10.45
N SER A 1056 25.98 -39.76 11.73
CA SER A 1056 26.87 -39.92 12.90
C SER A 1056 27.76 -41.17 12.87
N HIS A 1057 27.49 -42.15 12.00
CA HIS A 1057 28.26 -43.40 11.86
C HIS A 1057 29.42 -43.32 10.86
N LYS A 1058 29.59 -42.23 10.09
CA LYS A 1058 30.73 -42.03 9.19
C LYS A 1058 31.73 -41.08 9.83
N ALA A 1059 33.03 -41.24 9.62
CA ALA A 1059 34.00 -40.24 10.09
C ALA A 1059 33.79 -38.91 9.36
N MET A 1060 33.72 -37.80 10.09
CA MET A 1060 33.58 -36.46 9.51
C MET A 1060 34.87 -36.10 8.77
N PRO A 1061 34.80 -35.55 7.55
CA PRO A 1061 36.00 -35.10 6.85
C PRO A 1061 36.77 -34.08 7.71
N SER A 1062 38.05 -34.34 7.93
CA SER A 1062 38.99 -33.42 8.59
C SER A 1062 39.81 -32.69 7.54
N ALA A 1063 39.89 -31.37 7.65
CA ALA A 1063 40.54 -30.53 6.66
C ALA A 1063 41.94 -30.05 7.07
N HIS A 1064 42.60 -30.69 8.05
CA HIS A 1064 44.01 -30.44 8.42
C HIS A 1064 44.36 -28.94 8.48
N GLY A 1065 43.55 -28.16 9.21
CA GLY A 1065 43.76 -26.72 9.37
C GLY A 1065 43.19 -25.82 8.26
N ARG A 1066 42.51 -26.37 7.24
CA ARG A 1066 41.81 -25.61 6.20
C ARG A 1066 40.29 -25.76 6.30
N ARG A 1067 39.54 -24.89 5.62
CA ARG A 1067 38.08 -25.00 5.52
C ARG A 1067 37.70 -26.23 4.69
N LEU A 1068 36.57 -26.87 5.02
CA LEU A 1068 36.02 -27.96 4.22
C LEU A 1068 35.55 -27.46 2.85
N ASP A 1069 35.95 -28.16 1.78
CA ASP A 1069 35.49 -27.88 0.40
C ASP A 1069 33.96 -27.98 0.27
N ARG A 1070 33.35 -28.85 1.07
CA ARG A 1070 31.90 -28.99 1.23
C ARG A 1070 31.55 -29.02 2.72
N PRO A 1071 30.74 -28.07 3.22
CA PRO A 1071 30.26 -28.13 4.60
C PRO A 1071 29.47 -29.41 4.88
N ALA A 1072 29.51 -29.88 6.13
CA ALA A 1072 28.77 -31.04 6.57
C ALA A 1072 27.54 -30.59 7.38
N ARG A 1073 26.34 -30.96 6.92
CA ARG A 1073 25.11 -30.74 7.68
C ARG A 1073 24.96 -31.85 8.73
N VAL A 1074 24.90 -31.45 9.99
CA VAL A 1074 24.70 -32.32 11.16
C VAL A 1074 23.32 -32.03 11.75
N ASP A 1075 22.50 -33.07 11.91
CA ASP A 1075 21.19 -32.95 12.55
C ASP A 1075 21.39 -32.94 14.08
N ALA A 1076 21.44 -31.74 14.67
CA ALA A 1076 21.66 -31.51 16.10
C ALA A 1076 20.87 -30.25 16.54
N PRO A 1077 20.17 -30.29 17.69
CA PRO A 1077 19.47 -29.14 18.22
C PRO A 1077 20.46 -28.06 18.67
N PHE A 1078 20.14 -26.81 18.41
CA PHE A 1078 20.90 -25.65 18.90
C PHE A 1078 19.95 -24.49 19.22
N ASP A 1079 20.13 -23.91 20.39
CA ASP A 1079 19.42 -22.70 20.82
C ASP A 1079 20.26 -21.47 20.44
N GLY A 1080 19.73 -20.59 19.58
CA GLY A 1080 20.45 -19.39 19.13
C GLY A 1080 20.52 -18.23 20.13
N TYR A 1081 19.78 -18.30 21.25
CA TYR A 1081 19.76 -17.30 22.32
C TYR A 1081 20.31 -17.88 23.63
N ALA A 1082 19.68 -17.60 24.78
CA ALA A 1082 19.93 -18.37 26.00
C ALA A 1082 19.34 -19.79 25.84
N ARG A 1083 19.86 -20.78 26.57
CA ARG A 1083 19.26 -22.13 26.56
C ARG A 1083 17.79 -22.07 26.95
N GLY A 1084 16.91 -22.65 26.11
CA GLY A 1084 15.46 -22.57 26.27
C GLY A 1084 14.83 -21.20 25.99
N GLY A 1085 15.63 -20.17 25.63
CA GLY A 1085 15.20 -18.79 25.38
C GLY A 1085 14.77 -18.51 23.94
N GLY A 1086 14.72 -19.54 23.07
CA GLY A 1086 14.33 -19.45 21.66
C GLY A 1086 15.51 -19.45 20.67
N GLY A 1087 15.21 -19.25 19.39
CA GLY A 1087 16.23 -19.36 18.34
C GLY A 1087 16.56 -20.80 17.94
N ASN A 1088 15.63 -21.75 18.17
CA ASN A 1088 15.91 -23.17 18.09
C ASN A 1088 16.02 -23.63 16.63
N VAL A 1089 17.10 -24.33 16.31
CA VAL A 1089 17.29 -24.99 15.01
C VAL A 1089 17.59 -26.46 15.20
N SER A 1090 17.22 -27.27 14.20
CA SER A 1090 17.43 -28.72 14.22
C SER A 1090 18.70 -29.17 13.50
N SER A 1091 19.48 -28.25 12.95
CA SER A 1091 20.69 -28.58 12.21
C SER A 1091 21.78 -27.51 12.34
N LEU A 1092 23.02 -28.00 12.33
CA LEU A 1092 24.26 -27.23 12.28
C LEU A 1092 25.02 -27.56 10.99
N TYR A 1093 25.75 -26.59 10.47
CA TYR A 1093 26.60 -26.73 9.29
C TYR A 1093 28.06 -26.59 9.70
N VAL A 1094 28.79 -27.70 9.69
CA VAL A 1094 30.21 -27.76 10.04
C VAL A 1094 31.05 -27.34 8.84
N ILE A 1095 31.90 -26.33 9.02
CA ILE A 1095 32.78 -25.78 7.99
C ILE A 1095 34.26 -26.11 8.21
N TRP A 1096 34.60 -26.56 9.42
CA TRP A 1096 35.95 -26.98 9.79
C TRP A 1096 35.87 -28.02 10.92
N ARG A 1097 36.79 -28.99 10.89
CA ARG A 1097 36.94 -30.02 11.91
C ARG A 1097 38.40 -30.08 12.37
N GLY A 1098 38.62 -29.98 13.67
CA GLY A 1098 39.93 -30.14 14.29
C GLY A 1098 40.45 -31.57 14.13
N GLY A 1099 41.78 -31.71 14.03
CA GLY A 1099 42.41 -33.03 14.02
C GLY A 1099 42.11 -33.81 15.30
N GLU A 1100 42.10 -35.14 15.21
CA GLU A 1100 42.22 -35.99 16.39
C GLU A 1100 43.64 -35.78 16.94
N GLN A 1101 43.78 -35.01 18.03
CA GLN A 1101 44.99 -35.11 18.82
C GLN A 1101 44.95 -36.49 19.48
N ALA A 1102 45.93 -37.33 19.17
CA ALA A 1102 46.18 -38.54 19.93
C ALA A 1102 46.33 -38.12 21.40
N LEU A 1103 45.35 -38.47 22.24
CA LEU A 1103 45.46 -38.35 23.68
C LEU A 1103 46.82 -38.98 24.07
N PRO A 1104 47.72 -38.27 24.78
CA PRO A 1104 48.83 -38.96 25.41
C PRO A 1104 48.21 -40.00 26.34
N ALA A 1105 48.65 -41.24 26.20
CA ALA A 1105 48.25 -42.35 27.06
C ALA A 1105 48.68 -42.02 28.50
N SER A 1106 47.82 -41.30 29.23
CA SER A 1106 47.96 -41.03 30.64
C SER A 1106 47.29 -42.18 31.37
N SER A 1107 48.14 -43.10 31.83
CA SER A 1107 47.84 -44.05 32.87
C SER A 1107 47.43 -43.31 34.15
N ALA A 1108 46.14 -43.21 34.44
CA ALA A 1108 45.66 -42.92 35.79
C ALA A 1108 44.20 -43.40 35.98
N ASP A 1109 44.09 -44.30 36.95
CA ASP A 1109 42.94 -44.91 37.64
C ASP A 1109 41.54 -44.23 37.50
N PRO A 1110 40.46 -44.99 37.14
CA PRO A 1110 39.09 -44.50 37.03
C PRO A 1110 38.41 -44.06 38.34
N SER A 1111 39.05 -44.21 39.50
CA SER A 1111 38.42 -44.05 40.81
C SER A 1111 38.39 -42.63 41.39
N GLN A 1112 38.98 -41.62 40.74
CA GLN A 1112 39.07 -40.25 41.31
C GLN A 1112 38.23 -39.16 40.61
N ARG A 1113 37.32 -39.48 39.68
CA ARG A 1113 36.52 -38.47 38.94
C ARG A 1113 35.13 -38.16 39.50
N GLN A 1114 34.70 -38.78 40.60
CA GLN A 1114 33.42 -38.46 41.25
C GLN A 1114 33.66 -37.68 42.55
N GLU A 1115 34.01 -36.38 42.49
CA GLU A 1115 33.69 -35.48 43.63
C GLU A 1115 33.86 -33.96 43.43
N ALA A 1116 34.23 -33.43 42.25
CA ALA A 1116 34.42 -31.99 42.12
C ALA A 1116 33.84 -31.41 40.83
N ALA A 1117 32.52 -31.19 40.76
CA ALA A 1117 31.92 -30.15 39.90
C ALA A 1117 30.40 -29.94 40.08
N TRP A 1118 29.81 -30.02 41.29
CA TRP A 1118 28.43 -29.52 41.49
C TRP A 1118 28.24 -28.99 42.92
N THR A 1119 28.76 -27.79 43.21
CA THR A 1119 28.33 -26.94 44.34
C THR A 1119 29.00 -25.59 44.23
N THR A 1120 28.32 -24.58 43.69
CA THR A 1120 28.01 -23.31 44.39
C THR A 1120 27.24 -22.37 43.47
N THR A 1121 25.92 -22.42 43.64
CA THR A 1121 25.05 -21.23 43.58
C THR A 1121 25.34 -20.35 44.79
N ALA A 1122 25.70 -19.09 44.53
CA ALA A 1122 25.31 -17.90 45.29
C ALA A 1122 25.45 -16.68 44.36
#